data_AF-A0AA92WJM7-F1
#
_entry.id   AF-A0AA92WJM7-F1
#
_cell.length_a   1.000
_cell.length_b   1.000
_cell.length_c   1.000
_cell.angle_alpha   90.00
_cell.angle_beta   90.00
_cell.angle_gamma   90.00
#
_symmetry.space_group_name_H-M   'P 1'
#
loop_
_entity.id
_entity.type
_entity.pdbx_description
1 polymer ?
#
loop_
_entity_poly.entity_id
_entity_poly.type
_entity_poly.pdbx_seq_one_letter_code
_entity_poly.pdbx_strand_id
1 'polypeptide(L)'
;MYSRYILLSALLVIGAETYAKNNKTEVVSLSSSYNNSVENNSVDSSSQDSIFKDETLQEVKVVARKSGTSRLAGAVNGIAVNKDELFKAACCNLGESFTTNPSVDVAYNDATTGARQIKLLGLSGTYVQMLTENLPNFRGAAIPYALGYVPGPWMKGIQVSKGSASVKNGYESITGQINVDYLKPEDEQQVEVNLFGDTKSRIEANADANVHLSDKWATEILLHHENILKNHDDNGDGFYDMPGREQYNVQNRWLYKGKHYIFHGGLGALKEIRTSGQDEEHVHSDDIYRIKLHTNRYEGYMKHAFILNHEHGTNIAFMSSASMHQLDAQYGNRFYDLNEKNLYGSLIFETNFTHQHNLSVGLSVNHDYLGQRANVNISPRPAVGQEDSPYLLSEMQRMNEKETTPGAYAQYTYTLGTKLTAMAGVRFDHSSIYGNFFTPRFHVKYSPVDAISIRLSAGKGYRTVFGLAEYNYLLASGREFQIAGDGLKQEEAWNYGLSTAFYIPMFGKTLKLNAEYYYTDFKNQAVVDYDANKGLISICNLMGKSYSHTFQIDASYPLLKGLEITAAYRLNDVKCTYDYGKTLKEKPLTSKYKALFTASYKTPLGLWQFDATVQLNGGGRNPEPYQLADGSQSWSPRFHSFGQVSAQVTRWFRHWSIYVGGENLTGFKQKTPIYGASNPWGSDFEPTLVWGPVEGRMFYAGVRVHF
;
A
#
# COMPACT_ATOMS: atom_id res chain seq x y z
N MET A 1 -10.87 10.46 24.25
CA MET A 1 -10.54 11.88 23.97
C MET A 1 -9.13 12.12 23.41
N TYR A 2 -8.30 11.09 23.18
CA TYR A 2 -6.96 11.20 22.54
C TYR A 2 -6.94 10.58 21.12
N SER A 3 -7.54 11.26 20.13
CA SER A 3 -7.52 10.80 18.73
C SER A 3 -7.61 12.00 17.77
N ARG A 4 -6.60 12.88 17.83
CA ARG A 4 -6.53 14.12 17.04
C ARG A 4 -5.10 14.48 16.58
N TYR A 5 -4.27 13.55 16.11
CA TYR A 5 -2.93 13.93 15.58
C TYR A 5 -2.46 13.01 14.47
N ILE A 6 -2.73 13.35 13.20
CA ILE A 6 -2.06 12.74 12.04
C ILE A 6 -1.86 13.79 10.95
N LEU A 7 -0.74 14.48 11.09
CA LEU A 7 0.08 15.21 10.11
C LEU A 7 1.11 15.86 11.02
N LEU A 8 2.38 15.44 10.99
CA LEU A 8 3.43 15.76 11.97
C LEU A 8 3.49 14.81 13.21
N SER A 9 3.70 13.51 13.04
CA SER A 9 4.02 12.63 14.19
C SER A 9 5.35 12.98 14.89
N ALA A 10 6.30 13.60 14.19
CA ALA A 10 7.49 14.17 14.84
C ALA A 10 7.32 15.66 15.21
N LEU A 11 6.37 16.38 14.62
CA LEU A 11 6.37 17.86 14.61
C LEU A 11 5.17 18.53 15.30
N LEU A 12 4.04 17.83 15.53
CA LEU A 12 2.85 18.37 16.24
C LEU A 12 2.85 18.00 17.73
N VAL A 13 3.78 17.15 18.18
CA VAL A 13 3.82 16.69 19.59
C VAL A 13 4.12 17.85 20.55
N ILE A 14 4.75 18.95 20.10
CA ILE A 14 5.18 20.04 21.00
C ILE A 14 4.14 21.18 21.15
N GLY A 15 3.03 21.16 20.41
CA GLY A 15 1.92 22.11 20.63
C GLY A 15 0.85 21.59 21.61
N ALA A 16 0.74 20.26 21.76
CA ALA A 16 -0.37 19.62 22.46
C ALA A 16 -0.08 19.32 23.94
N GLU A 17 1.18 19.00 24.27
CA GLU A 17 1.55 18.58 25.64
C GLU A 17 1.61 19.75 26.63
N THR A 18 1.81 20.99 26.17
CA THR A 18 1.79 22.18 27.03
C THR A 18 0.38 22.65 27.39
N TYR A 19 -0.66 22.29 26.62
CA TYR A 19 -2.04 22.68 26.94
C TYR A 19 -2.71 21.74 27.95
N ALA A 20 -2.23 20.50 28.10
CA ALA A 20 -2.76 19.54 29.07
C ALA A 20 -2.37 19.85 30.53
N LYS A 21 -1.45 20.78 30.78
CA LYS A 21 -1.04 21.18 32.15
C LYS A 21 -1.87 22.33 32.76
N ASN A 22 -2.75 22.99 32.00
CA ASN A 22 -3.49 24.17 32.49
C ASN A 22 -5.01 23.98 32.63
N ASN A 23 -5.55 22.80 32.37
CA ASN A 23 -6.94 22.48 32.77
C ASN A 23 -6.91 21.68 34.07
N LYS A 24 -7.39 22.33 35.14
CA LYS A 24 -7.67 21.70 36.44
C LYS A 24 -8.33 20.34 36.22
N THR A 25 -7.64 19.29 36.61
CA THR A 25 -8.17 17.94 36.76
C THR A 25 -9.25 18.00 37.84
N GLU A 26 -10.52 18.00 37.44
CA GLU A 26 -11.60 17.60 38.35
C GLU A 26 -11.45 16.09 38.58
N VAL A 27 -10.87 15.78 39.75
CA VAL A 27 -10.90 14.45 40.34
C VAL A 27 -12.35 14.17 40.73
N VAL A 28 -13.09 13.47 39.87
CA VAL A 28 -14.38 12.88 40.25
C VAL A 28 -14.07 11.63 41.08
N SER A 29 -14.08 11.80 42.40
CA SER A 29 -14.13 10.71 43.36
C SER A 29 -15.55 10.12 43.35
N LEU A 30 -15.68 8.92 42.80
CA LEU A 30 -16.89 8.11 42.98
C LEU A 30 -16.75 7.34 44.29
N SER A 31 -17.22 7.92 45.39
CA SER A 31 -17.52 7.18 46.62
C SER A 31 -18.84 6.42 46.40
N SER A 32 -18.75 5.11 46.13
CA SER A 32 -19.91 4.23 46.22
C SER A 32 -20.15 3.88 47.70
N SER A 33 -21.13 4.53 48.31
CA SER A 33 -21.73 4.10 49.58
C SER A 33 -22.52 2.81 49.36
N TYR A 34 -21.87 1.66 49.56
CA TYR A 34 -22.56 0.40 49.80
C TYR A 34 -22.83 0.27 51.30
N ASN A 35 -24.09 0.47 51.70
CA ASN A 35 -24.58 0.06 53.01
C ASN A 35 -24.62 -1.47 53.05
N ASN A 36 -23.66 -2.09 53.74
CA ASN A 36 -23.80 -3.44 54.25
C ASN A 36 -23.64 -3.41 55.77
N SER A 37 -24.74 -3.66 56.45
CA SER A 37 -24.81 -4.03 57.85
C SER A 37 -24.13 -5.40 58.05
N VAL A 38 -23.00 -5.44 58.75
CA VAL A 38 -22.48 -6.68 59.34
C VAL A 38 -21.95 -6.36 60.73
N GLU A 39 -22.41 -7.15 61.69
CA GLU A 39 -22.17 -7.07 63.14
C GLU A 39 -20.69 -7.17 63.50
N ASN A 40 -20.29 -6.39 64.51
CA ASN A 40 -19.06 -6.58 65.25
C ASN A 40 -19.17 -7.88 66.08
N ASN A 41 -18.29 -8.85 65.82
CA ASN A 41 -17.91 -9.84 66.82
C ASN A 41 -16.38 -9.97 66.88
N SER A 42 -15.90 -9.99 68.12
CA SER A 42 -14.51 -9.91 68.56
C SER A 42 -13.75 -11.24 68.40
N VAL A 43 -12.50 -11.11 67.90
CA VAL A 43 -11.24 -11.80 68.27
C VAL A 43 -11.27 -13.33 68.49
N ASP A 44 -10.51 -14.06 67.66
CA ASP A 44 -9.51 -15.00 68.18
C ASP A 44 -8.27 -15.09 67.28
N SER A 45 -7.14 -15.34 67.92
CA SER A 45 -5.79 -15.28 67.39
C SER A 45 -5.26 -16.66 66.97
N SER A 46 -4.23 -16.67 66.12
CA SER A 46 -3.33 -17.77 65.77
C SER A 46 -3.67 -18.65 64.56
N SER A 47 -3.12 -18.28 63.39
CA SER A 47 -2.42 -19.20 62.51
C SER A 47 -1.60 -18.41 61.48
N GLN A 48 -0.30 -18.28 61.73
CA GLN A 48 0.68 -18.00 60.68
C GLN A 48 0.72 -19.21 59.75
N ASP A 49 0.37 -19.05 58.48
CA ASP A 49 1.24 -19.51 57.39
C ASP A 49 0.80 -18.99 56.02
N SER A 50 1.80 -18.70 55.19
CA SER A 50 1.78 -18.24 53.79
C SER A 50 1.69 -16.72 53.54
N ILE A 51 2.89 -16.16 53.35
CA ILE A 51 3.20 -14.85 52.80
C ILE A 51 2.67 -14.81 51.36
N PHE A 52 1.45 -14.30 51.16
CA PHE A 52 1.12 -13.66 49.90
C PHE A 52 1.76 -12.28 49.94
N LYS A 53 2.78 -12.09 49.09
CA LYS A 53 3.28 -10.77 48.76
C LYS A 53 2.06 -9.98 48.26
N ASP A 54 1.65 -8.96 48.99
CA ASP A 54 0.75 -7.93 48.47
C ASP A 54 1.47 -7.29 47.27
N GLU A 55 1.28 -7.83 46.08
CA GLU A 55 1.55 -7.09 44.86
C GLU A 55 0.49 -6.00 44.78
N THR A 56 0.88 -4.79 45.18
CA THR A 56 0.14 -3.59 44.84
C THR A 56 -0.01 -3.57 43.32
N LEU A 57 -1.24 -3.77 42.84
CA LEU A 57 -1.59 -3.59 41.43
C LEU A 57 -1.12 -2.19 41.02
N GLN A 58 0.00 -2.15 40.31
CA GLN A 58 0.43 -0.93 39.64
C GLN A 58 -0.68 -0.53 38.69
N GLU A 59 -1.19 0.69 38.89
CA GLU A 59 -2.12 1.43 38.04
C GLU A 59 -2.88 0.57 37.00
N VAL A 60 -4.13 0.22 37.32
CA VAL A 60 -5.03 -0.39 36.33
C VAL A 60 -5.36 0.68 35.28
N LYS A 61 -4.55 0.76 34.23
CA LYS A 61 -4.83 1.59 33.07
C LYS A 61 -5.99 0.97 32.31
N VAL A 62 -7.20 1.47 32.55
CA VAL A 62 -8.38 1.11 31.76
C VAL A 62 -8.22 1.68 30.36
N VAL A 63 -7.53 0.95 29.48
CA VAL A 63 -7.40 1.30 28.07
C VAL A 63 -8.67 0.82 27.38
N ALA A 64 -9.57 1.75 27.05
CA ALA A 64 -10.67 1.46 26.14
C ALA A 64 -10.09 0.91 24.82
N ARG A 65 -10.63 -0.21 24.32
CA ARG A 65 -10.22 -0.84 23.06
C ARG A 65 -10.16 0.22 21.95
N LYS A 66 -8.98 0.44 21.38
CA LYS A 66 -8.82 1.27 20.19
C LYS A 66 -9.28 0.47 18.97
N SER A 67 -10.05 1.10 18.09
CA SER A 67 -10.45 0.54 16.80
C SER A 67 -9.19 0.39 15.93
N GLY A 68 -8.98 -0.78 15.32
CA GLY A 68 -7.82 -1.04 14.46
C GLY A 68 -7.77 -0.15 13.21
N THR A 69 -8.96 0.27 12.76
CA THR A 69 -9.14 1.29 11.73
C THR A 69 -9.78 2.55 12.30
N SER A 70 -9.37 3.71 11.78
CA SER A 70 -9.98 5.01 12.09
C SER A 70 -10.07 5.89 10.85
N ARG A 71 -11.08 6.76 10.77
CA ARG A 71 -11.17 7.74 9.68
C ARG A 71 -10.19 8.90 9.93
N LEU A 72 -9.61 9.43 8.86
CA LEU A 72 -8.78 10.64 8.95
C LEU A 72 -9.62 11.82 9.47
N ALA A 73 -9.05 12.57 10.42
CA ALA A 73 -9.79 13.63 11.12
C ALA A 73 -10.11 14.84 10.22
N GLY A 74 -9.26 15.11 9.23
CA GLY A 74 -9.34 16.27 8.36
C GLY A 74 -10.40 16.20 7.26
N ALA A 75 -10.31 17.18 6.34
CA ALA A 75 -11.19 17.29 5.18
C ALA A 75 -10.93 16.22 4.12
N VAL A 76 -9.68 15.73 4.02
CA VAL A 76 -9.31 14.62 3.14
C VAL A 76 -10.00 13.34 3.60
N ASN A 77 -10.67 12.64 2.67
CA ASN A 77 -11.27 11.35 2.97
C ASN A 77 -10.20 10.26 3.00
N GLY A 78 -10.28 9.37 3.97
CA GLY A 78 -9.32 8.29 4.12
C GLY A 78 -9.44 7.56 5.43
N ILE A 79 -8.65 6.51 5.56
CA ILE A 79 -8.56 5.64 6.72
C ILE A 79 -7.10 5.53 7.18
N ALA A 80 -6.91 5.47 8.49
CA ALA A 80 -5.68 5.06 9.12
C ALA A 80 -5.88 3.66 9.68
N VAL A 81 -4.95 2.76 9.35
CA VAL A 81 -4.89 1.36 9.73
C VAL A 81 -3.68 1.21 10.65
N ASN A 82 -3.88 0.73 11.88
CA ASN A 82 -2.79 0.56 12.84
C ASN A 82 -2.23 -0.88 12.83
N LYS A 83 -1.12 -1.09 13.56
CA LYS A 83 -0.47 -2.41 13.74
C LYS A 83 -1.45 -3.53 14.15
N ASP A 84 -2.45 -3.23 15.00
CA ASP A 84 -3.45 -4.22 15.43
C ASP A 84 -4.35 -4.73 14.29
N GLU A 85 -4.72 -3.86 13.35
CA GLU A 85 -5.53 -4.23 12.18
C GLU A 85 -4.70 -5.00 11.16
N LEU A 86 -3.46 -4.56 10.92
CA LEU A 86 -2.52 -5.26 10.05
C LEU A 86 -2.38 -6.71 10.54
N PHE A 87 -2.11 -6.90 11.83
CA PHE A 87 -1.85 -8.21 12.41
C PHE A 87 -3.07 -9.13 12.57
N LYS A 88 -4.22 -8.80 11.96
CA LYS A 88 -5.35 -9.74 11.77
C LYS A 88 -5.13 -10.76 10.64
N ALA A 89 -4.11 -10.55 9.81
CA ALA A 89 -3.65 -11.46 8.77
C ALA A 89 -2.12 -11.63 8.84
N ALA A 90 -1.56 -12.51 8.00
CA ALA A 90 -0.14 -12.86 8.00
C ALA A 90 0.80 -11.63 7.95
N CYS A 91 0.37 -10.54 7.31
CA CYS A 91 1.05 -9.24 7.23
C CYS A 91 2.57 -9.34 7.11
N CYS A 92 3.04 -10.14 6.16
CA CYS A 92 4.45 -10.27 5.89
C CYS A 92 4.98 -9.04 5.14
N ASN A 93 4.17 -8.41 4.29
CA ASN A 93 4.53 -7.20 3.54
C ASN A 93 3.34 -6.22 3.36
N LEU A 94 3.63 -5.05 2.78
CA LEU A 94 2.65 -3.99 2.51
C LEU A 94 1.52 -4.43 1.59
N GLY A 95 1.80 -5.25 0.57
CA GLY A 95 0.75 -5.78 -0.32
C GLY A 95 -0.27 -6.62 0.45
N GLU A 96 0.21 -7.62 1.17
CA GLU A 96 -0.65 -8.55 1.94
C GLU A 96 -1.45 -7.87 3.03
N SER A 97 -0.94 -6.74 3.55
CA SER A 97 -1.62 -5.90 4.53
C SER A 97 -2.93 -5.27 4.03
N PHE A 98 -3.15 -5.20 2.71
CA PHE A 98 -4.38 -4.68 2.13
C PHE A 98 -5.44 -5.75 1.84
N THR A 99 -5.15 -7.04 2.07
CA THR A 99 -6.10 -8.14 1.79
C THR A 99 -7.38 -8.04 2.62
N THR A 100 -7.32 -7.48 3.83
CA THR A 100 -8.47 -7.25 4.72
C THR A 100 -9.14 -5.89 4.48
N ASN A 101 -8.63 -5.08 3.54
CA ASN A 101 -9.12 -3.74 3.28
C ASN A 101 -10.25 -3.74 2.23
N PRO A 102 -11.39 -3.07 2.50
CA PRO A 102 -12.50 -3.03 1.53
C PRO A 102 -12.23 -2.12 0.32
N SER A 103 -11.33 -1.15 0.44
CA SER A 103 -11.13 -0.09 -0.56
C SER A 103 -9.94 -0.33 -1.47
N VAL A 104 -9.02 -1.20 -1.07
CA VAL A 104 -7.82 -1.56 -1.81
C VAL A 104 -7.94 -3.02 -2.24
N ASP A 105 -7.65 -3.30 -3.51
CA ASP A 105 -7.41 -4.66 -3.98
C ASP A 105 -5.94 -4.88 -4.19
N VAL A 106 -5.49 -6.12 -4.04
CA VAL A 106 -4.18 -6.56 -4.49
C VAL A 106 -4.43 -7.49 -5.66
N ALA A 107 -3.81 -7.19 -6.80
CA ALA A 107 -3.90 -7.99 -8.01
C ALA A 107 -2.48 -8.24 -8.56
N TYR A 108 -2.27 -9.41 -9.13
CA TYR A 108 -1.04 -9.70 -9.86
C TYR A 108 -1.09 -9.02 -11.24
N ASN A 109 0.05 -8.48 -11.68
CA ASN A 109 0.21 -7.91 -13.01
C ASN A 109 0.49 -8.99 -14.07
N ASP A 110 1.14 -10.07 -13.66
CA ASP A 110 1.44 -11.24 -14.47
C ASP A 110 1.68 -12.47 -13.58
N ALA A 111 1.63 -13.65 -14.19
CA ALA A 111 1.77 -14.92 -13.48
C ALA A 111 3.23 -15.29 -13.20
N THR A 112 4.17 -14.73 -13.98
CA THR A 112 5.55 -15.22 -14.03
C THR A 112 6.50 -14.47 -13.11
N THR A 113 6.42 -13.15 -13.00
CA THR A 113 7.28 -12.35 -12.13
C THR A 113 6.72 -12.24 -10.71
N GLY A 114 5.44 -12.55 -10.50
CA GLY A 114 4.75 -12.26 -9.24
C GLY A 114 4.67 -10.77 -8.90
N ALA A 115 4.78 -9.88 -9.89
CA ALA A 115 4.54 -8.45 -9.71
C ALA A 115 3.12 -8.21 -9.21
N ARG A 116 2.98 -7.45 -8.12
CA ARG A 116 1.70 -7.14 -7.49
C ARG A 116 1.44 -5.65 -7.61
N GLN A 117 0.23 -5.29 -8.03
CA GLN A 117 -0.27 -3.92 -7.94
C GLN A 117 -1.43 -3.85 -6.96
N ILE A 118 -1.55 -2.70 -6.31
CA ILE A 118 -2.79 -2.35 -5.65
C ILE A 118 -3.78 -1.81 -6.70
N LYS A 119 -5.08 -1.95 -6.45
CA LYS A 119 -6.10 -1.16 -7.12
C LYS A 119 -6.87 -0.37 -6.08
N LEU A 120 -6.76 0.96 -6.12
CA LEU A 120 -7.52 1.85 -5.25
C LEU A 120 -8.70 2.41 -6.04
N LEU A 121 -9.90 2.22 -5.49
CA LEU A 121 -11.14 2.63 -6.17
C LEU A 121 -11.30 2.04 -7.58
N GLY A 122 -10.82 0.81 -7.82
CA GLY A 122 -10.92 0.13 -9.12
C GLY A 122 -9.89 0.57 -10.17
N LEU A 123 -9.05 1.56 -9.85
CA LEU A 123 -7.99 2.07 -10.71
C LEU A 123 -6.62 1.53 -10.29
N SER A 124 -5.68 1.48 -11.23
CA SER A 124 -4.33 0.94 -10.96
C SER A 124 -3.60 1.75 -9.89
N GLY A 125 -2.78 1.06 -9.11
CA GLY A 125 -1.94 1.63 -8.06
C GLY A 125 -0.95 2.67 -8.56
N THR A 126 -0.65 2.69 -9.85
CA THR A 126 0.11 3.75 -10.50
C THR A 126 -0.50 5.15 -10.34
N TYR A 127 -1.83 5.23 -10.12
CA TYR A 127 -2.56 6.48 -9.84
C TYR A 127 -2.67 6.81 -8.35
N VAL A 128 -2.04 6.00 -7.49
CA VAL A 128 -1.92 6.20 -6.06
C VAL A 128 -0.50 6.64 -5.78
N GLN A 129 -0.34 7.81 -5.16
CA GLN A 129 0.99 8.27 -4.80
C GLN A 129 1.44 7.55 -3.52
N MET A 130 2.52 6.80 -3.63
CA MET A 130 3.14 6.09 -2.51
C MET A 130 4.03 7.05 -1.72
N LEU A 131 3.83 7.06 -0.41
CA LEU A 131 4.58 7.87 0.52
C LEU A 131 5.16 6.97 1.61
N THR A 132 6.38 7.27 2.02
CA THR A 132 6.99 6.72 3.22
C THR A 132 7.25 7.89 4.15
N GLU A 133 6.69 7.83 5.35
CA GLU A 133 6.86 8.92 6.32
C GLU A 133 6.43 10.30 5.75
N ASN A 134 5.37 10.36 4.95
CA ASN A 134 4.87 11.53 4.21
C ASN A 134 5.84 12.12 3.15
N LEU A 135 6.85 11.36 2.73
CA LEU A 135 7.72 11.72 1.59
C LEU A 135 7.44 10.81 0.40
N PRO A 136 7.42 11.34 -0.84
CA PRO A 136 7.32 10.51 -2.03
C PRO A 136 8.38 9.41 -2.05
N ASN A 137 7.95 8.16 -2.20
CA ASN A 137 8.82 6.99 -2.29
C ASN A 137 8.19 5.97 -3.24
N PHE A 138 8.95 4.95 -3.66
CA PHE A 138 8.49 3.87 -4.55
C PHE A 138 7.82 4.39 -5.85
N ARG A 139 8.46 5.36 -6.50
CA ARG A 139 8.08 5.92 -7.80
C ARG A 139 8.83 5.19 -8.93
N GLY A 140 8.42 5.46 -10.18
CA GLY A 140 9.07 4.94 -11.38
C GLY A 140 9.23 3.42 -11.39
N ALA A 141 10.47 2.97 -11.57
CA ALA A 141 10.91 1.58 -11.63
C ALA A 141 10.52 0.72 -10.42
N ALA A 142 10.38 1.34 -9.25
CA ALA A 142 10.05 0.61 -8.04
C ALA A 142 8.57 0.20 -7.99
N ILE A 143 7.68 0.87 -8.74
CA ILE A 143 6.22 0.69 -8.67
C ILE A 143 5.78 -0.79 -8.82
N PRO A 144 6.27 -1.58 -9.80
CA PRO A 144 5.77 -2.94 -10.04
C PRO A 144 6.00 -3.91 -8.87
N TYR A 145 7.01 -3.65 -8.03
CA TYR A 145 7.45 -4.54 -6.95
C TYR A 145 7.39 -3.88 -5.56
N ALA A 146 7.02 -2.60 -5.48
CA ALA A 146 7.02 -1.78 -4.27
C ALA A 146 6.29 -2.41 -3.07
N LEU A 147 5.22 -3.17 -3.33
CA LEU A 147 4.40 -3.79 -2.29
C LEU A 147 5.14 -4.90 -1.51
N GLY A 148 6.18 -5.50 -2.08
CA GLY A 148 7.03 -6.49 -1.43
C GLY A 148 8.23 -5.89 -0.69
N TYR A 149 8.60 -4.65 -1.01
CA TYR A 149 9.79 -3.98 -0.45
C TYR A 149 9.61 -3.43 0.95
N VAL A 150 8.37 -3.40 1.46
CA VAL A 150 8.02 -2.88 2.78
C VAL A 150 7.56 -4.06 3.65
N PRO A 151 8.42 -4.55 4.57
CA PRO A 151 8.06 -5.62 5.49
C PRO A 151 6.93 -5.19 6.43
N GLY A 152 5.97 -6.08 6.67
CA GLY A 152 4.81 -5.77 7.50
C GLY A 152 5.14 -5.50 8.97
N PRO A 153 6.07 -6.24 9.61
CA PRO A 153 6.49 -5.96 10.98
C PRO A 153 7.12 -4.57 11.17
N TRP A 154 7.72 -3.99 10.12
CA TRP A 154 8.27 -2.63 10.17
C TRP A 154 7.19 -1.54 10.22
N MET A 155 5.94 -1.86 9.88
CA MET A 155 4.86 -0.89 9.79
C MET A 155 4.17 -0.69 11.14
N LYS A 156 4.19 0.56 11.63
CA LYS A 156 3.35 0.99 12.76
C LYS A 156 1.92 1.24 12.32
N GLY A 157 1.74 1.67 11.07
CA GLY A 157 0.44 1.86 10.46
C GLY A 157 0.53 2.31 9.02
N ILE A 158 -0.62 2.30 8.35
CA ILE A 158 -0.78 2.76 6.99
C ILE A 158 -1.91 3.77 6.96
N GLN A 159 -1.73 4.86 6.21
CA GLN A 159 -2.79 5.81 5.92
C GLN A 159 -3.14 5.74 4.45
N VAL A 160 -4.42 5.50 4.15
CA VAL A 160 -4.95 5.46 2.80
C VAL A 160 -5.90 6.63 2.63
N SER A 161 -5.52 7.62 1.84
CA SER A 161 -6.43 8.68 1.40
C SER A 161 -7.09 8.31 0.08
N LYS A 162 -8.37 8.67 -0.07
CA LYS A 162 -9.18 8.35 -1.24
C LYS A 162 -9.53 9.64 -2.00
N GLY A 163 -9.33 9.60 -3.32
CA GLY A 163 -9.41 10.76 -4.22
C GLY A 163 -8.14 11.61 -4.21
N SER A 164 -8.18 12.76 -4.89
CA SER A 164 -7.05 13.69 -4.95
C SER A 164 -6.64 14.14 -3.54
N ALA A 165 -5.43 13.85 -3.07
CA ALA A 165 -5.03 14.15 -1.68
C ALA A 165 -4.48 15.58 -1.49
N SER A 166 -3.79 15.88 -0.37
CA SER A 166 -3.24 17.22 -0.13
C SER A 166 -2.19 17.64 -1.18
N VAL A 167 -2.19 18.92 -1.57
CA VAL A 167 -1.18 19.49 -2.48
C VAL A 167 0.23 19.56 -1.85
N LYS A 168 0.32 19.49 -0.50
CA LYS A 168 1.60 19.49 0.23
C LYS A 168 2.46 18.29 -0.15
N ASN A 169 1.83 17.14 -0.36
CA ASN A 169 2.50 15.87 -0.58
C ASN A 169 2.92 15.66 -2.05
N GLY A 170 2.46 16.50 -2.98
CA GLY A 170 2.84 16.44 -4.39
C GLY A 170 1.65 16.47 -5.37
N TYR A 171 1.99 16.54 -6.66
CA TYR A 171 1.04 16.66 -7.76
C TYR A 171 0.53 15.30 -8.30
N GLU A 172 1.15 14.19 -7.91
CA GLU A 172 0.94 12.86 -8.53
C GLU A 172 -0.30 12.10 -8.06
N SER A 173 -0.84 12.43 -6.89
CA SER A 173 -2.04 11.78 -6.38
C SER A 173 -3.27 12.09 -7.26
N ILE A 174 -3.73 11.08 -8.01
CA ILE A 174 -4.99 11.15 -8.77
C ILE A 174 -6.12 10.47 -8.00
N THR A 175 -5.93 9.21 -7.60
CA THR A 175 -6.99 8.38 -6.98
C THR A 175 -6.83 8.24 -5.47
N GLY A 176 -5.68 8.63 -4.94
CA GLY A 176 -5.37 8.55 -3.53
C GLY A 176 -3.89 8.67 -3.20
N GLN A 177 -3.58 8.47 -1.93
CA GLN A 177 -2.22 8.33 -1.41
C GLN A 177 -2.20 7.18 -0.43
N ILE A 178 -1.06 6.51 -0.36
CA ILE A 178 -0.77 5.55 0.69
C ILE A 178 0.49 6.02 1.38
N ASN A 179 0.36 6.39 2.65
CA ASN A 179 1.49 6.69 3.50
C ASN A 179 1.78 5.50 4.41
N VAL A 180 2.98 4.95 4.32
CA VAL A 180 3.50 3.97 5.25
C VAL A 180 4.20 4.70 6.39
N ASP A 181 3.71 4.48 7.61
CA ASP A 181 4.39 4.90 8.83
C ASP A 181 5.11 3.70 9.41
N TYR A 182 6.44 3.80 9.46
CA TYR A 182 7.26 2.78 10.10
C TYR A 182 7.19 2.90 11.63
N LEU A 183 7.72 1.89 12.32
CA LEU A 183 8.07 1.96 13.73
C LEU A 183 8.91 3.22 14.03
N LYS A 184 8.85 3.68 15.28
CA LYS A 184 9.37 4.99 15.67
C LYS A 184 10.50 4.82 16.68
N PRO A 185 11.67 5.48 16.47
CA PRO A 185 12.77 5.45 17.42
C PRO A 185 12.36 5.86 18.84
N GLU A 186 11.41 6.78 18.98
CA GLU A 186 10.90 7.31 20.25
C GLU A 186 9.82 6.48 20.95
N ASP A 187 9.41 5.35 20.36
CA ASP A 187 8.50 4.42 21.05
C ASP A 187 9.15 3.83 22.31
N GLU A 188 8.38 3.12 23.14
CA GLU A 188 8.94 2.42 24.30
C GLU A 188 10.07 1.48 23.84
N GLN A 189 11.20 1.46 24.55
CA GLN A 189 12.35 0.65 24.15
C GLN A 189 11.98 -0.83 24.19
N GLN A 190 12.16 -1.49 23.05
CA GLN A 190 11.85 -2.90 22.88
C GLN A 190 12.75 -3.51 21.81
N VAL A 191 12.96 -4.82 21.92
CA VAL A 191 13.48 -5.62 20.81
C VAL A 191 12.41 -6.61 20.41
N GLU A 192 12.00 -6.61 19.15
CA GLU A 192 11.02 -7.54 18.60
C GLU A 192 11.69 -8.40 17.53
N VAL A 193 11.47 -9.72 17.61
CA VAL A 193 11.87 -10.69 16.58
C VAL A 193 10.63 -11.42 16.11
N ASN A 194 10.35 -11.39 14.82
CA ASN A 194 9.24 -12.10 14.19
C ASN A 194 9.75 -13.13 13.18
N LEU A 195 9.43 -14.40 13.43
CA LEU A 195 9.74 -15.52 12.56
C LEU A 195 8.44 -16.04 11.94
N PHE A 196 8.46 -16.29 10.64
CA PHE A 196 7.30 -16.76 9.87
C PHE A 196 7.70 -17.89 8.94
N GLY A 197 6.80 -18.84 8.72
CA GLY A 197 6.92 -19.86 7.69
C GLY A 197 5.55 -20.29 7.16
N ASP A 198 5.51 -20.67 5.88
CA ASP A 198 4.29 -21.17 5.24
C ASP A 198 4.47 -22.49 4.49
N THR A 199 3.34 -23.05 4.03
CA THR A 199 3.30 -24.30 3.26
C THR A 199 3.83 -24.17 1.83
N LYS A 200 4.19 -22.96 1.39
CA LYS A 200 4.82 -22.67 0.10
C LYS A 200 6.33 -22.45 0.24
N SER A 201 6.91 -22.98 1.32
CA SER A 201 8.35 -22.94 1.59
C SER A 201 8.91 -21.53 1.74
N ARG A 202 8.06 -20.53 1.99
CA ARG A 202 8.49 -19.18 2.35
C ARG A 202 8.86 -19.16 3.82
N ILE A 203 10.03 -18.59 4.11
CA ILE A 203 10.48 -18.29 5.45
C ILE A 203 10.79 -16.80 5.55
N GLU A 204 10.45 -16.19 6.68
CA GLU A 204 10.83 -14.81 6.97
C GLU A 204 11.35 -14.64 8.38
N ALA A 205 12.35 -13.79 8.52
CA ALA A 205 12.88 -13.34 9.79
C ALA A 205 12.91 -11.80 9.79
N ASN A 206 12.27 -11.20 10.78
CA ASN A 206 12.29 -9.77 11.00
C ASN A 206 12.85 -9.51 12.39
N ALA A 207 13.65 -8.46 12.53
CA ALA A 207 14.11 -7.99 13.82
C ALA A 207 14.06 -6.46 13.84
N ASP A 208 13.51 -5.90 14.90
CA ASP A 208 13.51 -4.47 15.16
C ASP A 208 13.97 -4.18 16.58
N ALA A 209 14.69 -3.07 16.73
CA ALA A 209 15.19 -2.60 18.01
C ALA A 209 15.26 -1.08 18.03
N ASN A 210 14.69 -0.46 19.05
CA ASN A 210 14.81 0.98 19.32
C ASN A 210 15.56 1.24 20.63
N VAL A 211 16.44 2.25 20.60
CA VAL A 211 17.29 2.62 21.73
C VAL A 211 17.23 4.13 21.96
N HIS A 212 16.91 4.52 23.20
CA HIS A 212 16.99 5.90 23.68
C HIS A 212 18.41 6.19 24.16
N LEU A 213 19.19 6.87 23.34
CA LEU A 213 20.57 7.24 23.64
C LEU A 213 20.64 8.38 24.67
N SER A 214 19.62 9.24 24.71
CA SER A 214 19.41 10.30 25.71
C SER A 214 17.95 10.76 25.67
N ASP A 215 17.55 11.69 26.55
CA ASP A 215 16.21 12.33 26.53
C ASP A 215 15.82 12.98 25.19
N LYS A 216 16.81 13.26 24.33
CA LYS A 216 16.61 13.93 23.04
C LYS A 216 16.95 13.08 21.83
N TRP A 217 17.73 12.01 21.99
CA TRP A 217 18.23 11.19 20.89
C TRP A 217 17.71 9.77 21.00
N ALA A 218 17.12 9.29 19.92
CA ALA A 218 16.69 7.92 19.77
C ALA A 218 17.14 7.36 18.41
N THR A 219 17.42 6.07 18.36
CA THR A 219 17.74 5.36 17.13
C THR A 219 16.98 4.05 17.04
N GLU A 220 16.72 3.60 15.82
CA GLU A 220 16.02 2.37 15.53
C GLU A 220 16.71 1.62 14.39
N ILE A 221 16.84 0.31 14.52
CA ILE A 221 17.34 -0.58 13.49
C ILE A 221 16.22 -1.54 13.13
N LEU A 222 15.96 -1.66 11.83
CA LEU A 222 14.99 -2.58 11.25
C LEU A 222 15.72 -3.53 10.30
N LEU A 223 15.54 -4.82 10.51
CA LEU A 223 16.12 -5.90 9.72
C LEU A 223 15.02 -6.82 9.21
N HIS A 224 15.17 -7.28 7.97
CA HIS A 224 14.26 -8.23 7.35
C HIS A 224 15.03 -9.12 6.38
N HIS A 225 14.71 -10.41 6.43
CA HIS A 225 15.15 -11.42 5.49
C HIS A 225 13.96 -12.31 5.12
N GLU A 226 13.80 -12.56 3.83
CA GLU A 226 12.80 -13.47 3.29
C GLU A 226 13.47 -14.39 2.27
N ASN A 227 13.09 -15.68 2.28
CA ASN A 227 13.49 -16.64 1.27
C ASN A 227 12.37 -17.64 0.96
N ILE A 228 12.12 -17.91 -0.33
CA ILE A 228 11.24 -18.98 -0.80
C ILE A 228 12.13 -20.13 -1.27
N LEU A 229 12.23 -21.17 -0.45
CA LEU A 229 13.26 -22.21 -0.58
C LEU A 229 12.96 -23.24 -1.68
N LYS A 230 11.71 -23.35 -2.13
CA LYS A 230 11.28 -24.37 -3.09
C LYS A 230 10.38 -23.77 -4.15
N ASN A 231 10.54 -24.25 -5.37
CA ASN A 231 9.66 -23.94 -6.48
C ASN A 231 8.39 -24.80 -6.41
N HIS A 232 7.28 -24.24 -6.90
CA HIS A 232 5.98 -24.88 -6.89
C HIS A 232 5.33 -24.76 -8.26
N ASP A 233 4.94 -25.89 -8.85
CA ASP A 233 4.03 -25.98 -10.00
C ASP A 233 2.84 -26.87 -9.59
N ASP A 234 1.79 -26.24 -9.05
CA ASP A 234 0.56 -26.94 -8.64
C ASP A 234 -0.40 -27.14 -9.83
N ASN A 235 -0.13 -26.51 -10.98
CA ASN A 235 -1.03 -26.47 -12.13
C ASN A 235 -0.58 -27.41 -13.28
N GLY A 236 0.70 -27.80 -13.30
CA GLY A 236 1.34 -28.72 -14.23
C GLY A 236 1.68 -28.11 -15.59
N ASP A 237 1.75 -26.78 -15.72
CA ASP A 237 2.10 -26.08 -16.96
C ASP A 237 3.62 -25.95 -17.20
N GLY A 238 4.42 -26.44 -16.24
CA GLY A 238 5.88 -26.45 -16.29
C GLY A 238 6.51 -25.13 -15.88
N PHE A 239 5.75 -24.13 -15.42
CA PHE A 239 6.24 -22.87 -14.87
C PHE A 239 6.12 -22.82 -13.35
N TYR A 240 6.95 -21.98 -12.71
CA TYR A 240 6.76 -21.66 -11.30
C TYR A 240 5.45 -20.86 -11.10
N ASP A 241 4.51 -21.40 -10.33
CA ASP A 241 3.30 -20.69 -9.88
C ASP A 241 3.64 -19.55 -8.92
N MET A 242 4.74 -19.70 -8.18
CA MET A 242 5.28 -18.69 -7.27
C MET A 242 6.76 -18.46 -7.59
N PRO A 243 7.18 -17.24 -7.96
CA PRO A 243 8.58 -16.97 -8.26
C PRO A 243 9.43 -17.15 -7.00
N GLY A 244 10.57 -17.83 -7.15
CA GLY A 244 11.60 -17.87 -6.11
C GLY A 244 12.04 -16.44 -5.79
N ARG A 245 12.11 -16.10 -4.50
CA ARG A 245 12.48 -14.77 -4.03
C ARG A 245 13.41 -14.89 -2.82
N GLU A 246 14.50 -14.17 -2.87
CA GLU A 246 15.40 -13.95 -1.74
C GLU A 246 15.58 -12.44 -1.56
N GLN A 247 15.19 -11.92 -0.40
CA GLN A 247 15.16 -10.48 -0.13
C GLN A 247 15.83 -10.16 1.21
N TYR A 248 16.65 -9.11 1.22
CA TYR A 248 17.30 -8.55 2.40
C TYR A 248 17.01 -7.06 2.50
N ASN A 249 16.45 -6.62 3.62
CA ASN A 249 16.22 -5.20 3.88
C ASN A 249 16.86 -4.80 5.21
N VAL A 250 17.54 -3.66 5.21
CA VAL A 250 18.07 -3.03 6.41
C VAL A 250 17.72 -1.55 6.41
N GLN A 251 17.26 -1.04 7.54
CA GLN A 251 17.05 0.40 7.73
C GLN A 251 17.57 0.83 9.10
N ASN A 252 18.30 1.95 9.15
CA ASN A 252 18.64 2.61 10.40
C ASN A 252 18.08 4.03 10.40
N ARG A 253 17.47 4.40 11.53
CA ARG A 253 16.67 5.61 11.69
C ARG A 253 17.11 6.34 12.94
N TRP A 254 17.00 7.67 12.91
CA TRP A 254 17.38 8.54 14.01
C TRP A 254 16.35 9.63 14.22
N LEU A 255 16.07 9.90 15.49
CA LEU A 255 15.32 11.06 15.93
C LEU A 255 16.19 11.89 16.87
N TYR A 256 16.22 13.20 16.62
CA TYR A 256 16.58 14.18 17.61
C TYR A 256 15.38 15.09 17.90
N LYS A 257 14.97 15.17 19.16
CA LYS A 257 13.85 16.01 19.62
C LYS A 257 14.33 17.06 20.61
N GLY A 258 14.59 18.25 20.12
CA GLY A 258 14.82 19.45 20.93
C GLY A 258 13.57 20.30 21.10
N LYS A 259 13.67 21.39 21.87
CA LYS A 259 12.55 22.33 22.08
C LYS A 259 12.19 23.12 20.82
N HIS A 260 13.19 23.65 20.12
CA HIS A 260 13.01 24.50 18.93
C HIS A 260 13.39 23.82 17.62
N TYR A 261 13.97 22.62 17.69
CA TYR A 261 14.49 21.92 16.53
C TYR A 261 14.23 20.42 16.66
N ILE A 262 13.69 19.84 15.60
CA ILE A 262 13.44 18.41 15.47
C ILE A 262 14.12 17.93 14.20
N PHE A 263 14.86 16.84 14.34
CA PHE A 263 15.44 16.12 13.21
C PHE A 263 14.92 14.69 13.21
N HIS A 264 14.52 14.22 12.03
CA HIS A 264 14.20 12.83 11.80
C HIS A 264 14.84 12.41 10.49
N GLY A 265 15.62 11.35 10.50
CA GLY A 265 16.29 10.86 9.29
C GLY A 265 16.46 9.35 9.31
N GLY A 266 16.80 8.80 8.15
CA GLY A 266 17.09 7.38 8.05
C GLY A 266 17.78 7.03 6.73
N LEU A 267 18.47 5.90 6.75
CA LEU A 267 19.09 5.27 5.60
C LEU A 267 18.59 3.84 5.50
N GLY A 268 18.32 3.39 4.27
CA GLY A 268 17.85 2.04 3.97
C GLY A 268 18.57 1.44 2.78
N ALA A 269 18.72 0.12 2.80
CA ALA A 269 19.18 -0.67 1.68
C ALA A 269 18.30 -1.92 1.53
N LEU A 270 18.05 -2.29 0.28
CA LEU A 270 17.29 -3.47 -0.10
C LEU A 270 18.03 -4.18 -1.23
N LYS A 271 18.13 -5.50 -1.11
CA LYS A 271 18.58 -6.38 -2.18
C LYS A 271 17.53 -7.46 -2.39
N GLU A 272 17.09 -7.65 -3.62
CA GLU A 272 16.19 -8.73 -4.02
C GLU A 272 16.81 -9.50 -5.18
N ILE A 273 16.75 -10.83 -5.10
CA ILE A 273 16.97 -11.74 -6.22
C ILE A 273 15.65 -12.48 -6.42
N ARG A 274 15.14 -12.42 -7.65
CA ARG A 274 13.92 -13.12 -8.04
C ARG A 274 14.18 -14.02 -9.23
N THR A 275 13.73 -15.26 -9.14
CA THR A 275 13.88 -16.27 -10.20
C THR A 275 12.53 -16.88 -10.53
N SER A 276 12.21 -16.94 -11.82
CA SER A 276 10.99 -17.56 -12.32
C SER A 276 11.19 -18.19 -13.70
N GLY A 277 10.10 -18.63 -14.32
CA GLY A 277 10.09 -19.30 -15.62
C GLY A 277 9.75 -20.77 -15.49
N GLN A 278 10.21 -21.55 -16.46
CA GLN A 278 10.03 -22.99 -16.50
C GLN A 278 10.93 -23.72 -15.49
N ASP A 279 10.39 -24.79 -14.91
CA ASP A 279 11.08 -25.65 -13.96
C ASP A 279 11.94 -26.70 -14.69
N GLU A 280 13.20 -26.84 -14.29
CA GLU A 280 14.08 -27.91 -14.78
C GLU A 280 13.62 -29.30 -14.31
N GLU A 281 12.92 -29.40 -13.17
CA GLU A 281 12.38 -30.66 -12.64
C GLU A 281 11.22 -31.20 -13.49
N HIS A 282 10.40 -30.31 -14.05
CA HIS A 282 9.20 -30.66 -14.82
C HIS A 282 9.39 -30.55 -16.34
N VAL A 283 10.33 -29.72 -16.79
CA VAL A 283 10.67 -29.52 -18.21
C VAL A 283 12.10 -30.02 -18.47
N HIS A 284 12.22 -31.25 -18.97
CA HIS A 284 13.50 -31.85 -19.36
C HIS A 284 13.97 -31.33 -20.73
N SER A 285 14.39 -30.06 -20.78
CA SER A 285 14.94 -29.40 -21.98
C SER A 285 16.16 -28.56 -21.60
N ASP A 286 17.15 -28.50 -22.49
CA ASP A 286 18.30 -27.59 -22.33
C ASP A 286 17.92 -26.12 -22.63
N ASP A 287 16.76 -25.88 -23.22
CA ASP A 287 16.27 -24.55 -23.64
C ASP A 287 14.99 -24.13 -22.89
N ILE A 288 15.10 -23.98 -21.57
CA ILE A 288 13.99 -23.55 -20.72
C ILE A 288 13.88 -22.03 -20.62
N TYR A 289 12.65 -21.52 -20.61
CA TYR A 289 12.38 -20.10 -20.45
C TYR A 289 12.63 -19.67 -19.00
N ARG A 290 13.55 -18.74 -18.75
CA ARG A 290 13.88 -18.24 -17.40
C ARG A 290 13.63 -16.76 -17.27
N ILE A 291 13.17 -16.36 -16.09
CA ILE A 291 13.09 -14.96 -15.67
C ILE A 291 14.03 -14.78 -14.49
N LYS A 292 14.89 -13.77 -14.55
CA LYS A 292 15.78 -13.39 -13.45
C LYS A 292 15.72 -11.89 -13.26
N LEU A 293 15.41 -11.46 -12.04
CA LEU A 293 15.42 -10.05 -11.67
C LEU A 293 16.38 -9.86 -10.51
N HIS A 294 17.34 -8.96 -10.66
CA HIS A 294 18.24 -8.55 -9.60
C HIS A 294 18.00 -7.08 -9.29
N THR A 295 17.50 -6.82 -8.08
CA THR A 295 17.22 -5.46 -7.62
C THR A 295 18.16 -5.07 -6.51
N ASN A 296 18.82 -3.93 -6.65
CA ASN A 296 19.50 -3.24 -5.54
C ASN A 296 18.87 -1.86 -5.38
N ARG A 297 18.41 -1.54 -4.17
CA ARG A 297 17.82 -0.25 -3.86
C ARG A 297 18.49 0.35 -2.63
N TYR A 298 18.79 1.64 -2.71
CA TYR A 298 19.32 2.43 -1.61
C TYR A 298 18.43 3.67 -1.44
N GLU A 299 18.09 3.99 -0.20
CA GLU A 299 17.27 5.16 0.11
C GLU A 299 17.81 5.92 1.32
N GLY A 300 17.62 7.23 1.33
CA GLY A 300 17.93 8.07 2.45
C GLY A 300 16.96 9.24 2.52
N TYR A 301 16.59 9.62 3.73
CA TYR A 301 15.74 10.79 3.94
C TYR A 301 16.13 11.54 5.19
N MET A 302 15.78 12.83 5.19
CA MET A 302 15.98 13.72 6.32
C MET A 302 14.84 14.73 6.39
N LYS A 303 14.45 15.06 7.62
CA LYS A 303 13.46 16.06 7.94
C LYS A 303 14.02 16.91 9.04
N HIS A 304 14.13 18.19 8.76
CA HIS A 304 14.56 19.23 9.66
C HIS A 304 13.38 20.13 9.93
N ALA A 305 13.15 20.48 11.18
CA ALA A 305 12.01 21.31 11.48
C ALA A 305 12.29 22.25 12.65
N PHE A 306 12.07 23.53 12.37
CA PHE A 306 12.36 24.64 13.25
C PHE A 306 11.05 25.21 13.76
N ILE A 307 10.83 25.10 15.06
CA ILE A 307 9.62 25.59 15.73
C ILE A 307 9.85 27.04 16.15
N LEU A 308 9.18 27.94 15.46
CA LEU A 308 9.28 29.38 15.68
C LEU A 308 8.30 29.83 16.76
N ASN A 309 7.09 29.27 16.78
CA ASN A 309 6.08 29.57 17.78
C ASN A 309 5.26 28.33 18.12
N HIS A 310 5.31 27.89 19.38
CA HIS A 310 4.57 26.71 19.85
C HIS A 310 3.05 26.94 19.92
N GLU A 311 2.60 28.14 20.26
CA GLU A 311 1.18 28.46 20.44
C GLU A 311 0.42 28.45 19.11
N HIS A 312 1.04 29.02 18.08
CA HIS A 312 0.50 29.05 16.73
C HIS A 312 0.91 27.83 15.89
N GLY A 313 1.73 26.92 16.43
CA GLY A 313 2.32 25.81 15.66
C GLY A 313 3.15 26.29 14.47
N THR A 314 3.66 27.53 14.52
CA THR A 314 4.42 28.13 13.43
C THR A 314 5.76 27.44 13.30
N ASN A 315 5.99 26.81 12.16
CA ASN A 315 7.21 26.07 11.89
C ASN A 315 7.68 26.22 10.44
N ILE A 316 9.00 26.09 10.28
CA ILE A 316 9.64 25.90 8.98
C ILE A 316 10.21 24.49 8.97
N ALA A 317 9.77 23.67 8.02
CA ALA A 317 10.24 22.32 7.83
C ALA A 317 10.95 22.18 6.47
N PHE A 318 12.15 21.63 6.48
CA PHE A 318 12.83 21.17 5.28
C PHE A 318 12.87 19.66 5.28
N MET A 319 12.33 19.04 4.23
CA MET A 319 12.32 17.61 4.07
C MET A 319 12.97 17.24 2.75
N SER A 320 13.77 16.18 2.76
CA SER A 320 14.49 15.70 1.59
C SER A 320 14.53 14.18 1.59
N SER A 321 14.43 13.59 0.41
CA SER A 321 14.61 12.16 0.19
C SER A 321 15.40 11.93 -1.08
N ALA A 322 16.25 10.91 -1.07
CA ALA A 322 17.01 10.45 -2.21
C ALA A 322 16.87 8.93 -2.30
N SER A 323 16.74 8.41 -3.52
CA SER A 323 16.80 6.97 -3.75
C SER A 323 17.52 6.62 -5.03
N MET A 324 18.16 5.46 -5.03
CA MET A 324 18.75 4.82 -6.20
C MET A 324 18.15 3.42 -6.32
N HIS A 325 17.69 3.06 -7.51
CA HIS A 325 17.10 1.76 -7.81
C HIS A 325 17.76 1.19 -9.06
N GLN A 326 18.42 0.05 -8.89
CA GLN A 326 19.05 -0.71 -9.96
C GLN A 326 18.25 -1.99 -10.15
N LEU A 327 17.90 -2.27 -11.39
CA LEU A 327 17.19 -3.48 -11.79
C LEU A 327 17.89 -4.06 -13.01
N ASP A 328 18.43 -5.27 -12.87
CA ASP A 328 18.91 -6.08 -13.98
C ASP A 328 17.88 -7.19 -14.22
N ALA A 329 17.18 -7.12 -15.34
CA ALA A 329 16.06 -8.00 -15.64
C ALA A 329 16.29 -8.82 -16.92
N GLN A 330 16.07 -10.12 -16.82
CA GLN A 330 16.07 -11.07 -17.93
C GLN A 330 14.70 -11.73 -18.03
N TYR A 331 14.13 -11.72 -19.23
CA TYR A 331 12.86 -12.36 -19.60
C TYR A 331 13.10 -13.27 -20.81
N GLY A 332 13.48 -14.53 -20.56
CA GLY A 332 13.99 -15.42 -21.59
C GLY A 332 15.22 -14.81 -22.27
N ASN A 333 15.05 -14.43 -23.53
CA ASN A 333 16.11 -13.79 -24.33
C ASN A 333 16.10 -12.26 -24.23
N ARG A 334 15.04 -11.65 -23.68
CA ARG A 334 14.94 -10.18 -23.56
C ARG A 334 15.66 -9.71 -22.31
N PHE A 335 16.47 -8.68 -22.46
CA PHE A 335 17.25 -8.10 -21.37
C PHE A 335 16.85 -6.64 -21.15
N TYR A 336 16.76 -6.23 -19.89
CA TYR A 336 16.44 -4.88 -19.50
C TYR A 336 17.23 -4.48 -18.24
N ASP A 337 18.18 -3.57 -18.42
CA ASP A 337 18.94 -2.98 -17.32
C ASP A 337 18.46 -1.56 -17.08
N LEU A 338 18.29 -1.22 -15.80
CA LEU A 338 17.72 0.04 -15.37
C LEU A 338 18.45 0.58 -14.15
N ASN A 339 18.78 1.87 -14.19
CA ASN A 339 19.33 2.62 -13.08
C ASN A 339 18.55 3.92 -12.91
N GLU A 340 17.62 3.92 -11.96
CA GLU A 340 16.84 5.09 -11.55
C GLU A 340 17.52 5.80 -10.37
N LYS A 341 17.56 7.13 -10.44
CA LYS A 341 17.93 8.00 -9.32
C LYS A 341 16.85 9.05 -9.16
N ASN A 342 16.33 9.16 -7.94
CA ASN A 342 15.39 10.19 -7.56
C ASN A 342 15.96 11.05 -6.43
N LEU A 343 15.76 12.36 -6.54
CA LEU A 343 16.02 13.33 -5.49
C LEU A 343 14.79 14.23 -5.32
N TYR A 344 14.24 14.28 -4.13
CA TYR A 344 13.12 15.12 -3.76
C TYR A 344 13.50 16.04 -2.60
N GLY A 345 13.06 17.30 -2.66
CA GLY A 345 13.20 18.25 -1.57
C GLY A 345 11.95 19.12 -1.46
N SER A 346 11.53 19.41 -0.23
CA SER A 346 10.45 20.37 0.04
C SER A 346 10.77 21.24 1.25
N LEU A 347 10.61 22.54 1.08
CA LEU A 347 10.66 23.54 2.14
C LEU A 347 9.23 24.03 2.39
N ILE A 348 8.77 23.93 3.64
CA ILE A 348 7.39 24.23 4.03
C ILE A 348 7.40 25.21 5.18
N PHE A 349 6.59 26.25 5.07
CA PHE A 349 6.19 27.11 6.18
C PHE A 349 4.74 26.80 6.53
N GLU A 350 4.47 26.50 7.79
CA GLU A 350 3.12 26.23 8.28
C GLU A 350 2.83 27.07 9.53
N THR A 351 1.64 27.66 9.59
CA THR A 351 1.22 28.50 10.72
C THR A 351 -0.30 28.46 10.91
N ASN A 352 -0.74 28.51 12.16
CA ASN A 352 -2.14 28.73 12.50
C ASN A 352 -2.34 30.20 12.90
N PHE A 353 -2.93 31.01 12.02
CA PHE A 353 -3.24 32.41 12.33
C PHE A 353 -4.20 32.53 13.52
N THR A 354 -5.17 31.61 13.57
CA THR A 354 -6.10 31.42 14.68
C THR A 354 -6.35 29.92 14.85
N HIS A 355 -7.09 29.52 15.88
CA HIS A 355 -7.53 28.12 16.04
C HIS A 355 -8.38 27.60 14.87
N GLN A 356 -8.95 28.49 14.04
CA GLN A 356 -9.78 28.11 12.90
C GLN A 356 -9.04 28.16 11.57
N HIS A 357 -7.92 28.89 11.48
CA HIS A 357 -7.28 29.22 10.21
C HIS A 357 -5.83 28.72 10.19
N ASN A 358 -5.57 27.71 9.36
CA ASN A 358 -4.24 27.16 9.09
C ASN A 358 -3.82 27.50 7.66
N LEU A 359 -2.58 27.98 7.50
CA LEU A 359 -1.96 28.21 6.21
C LEU A 359 -0.67 27.40 6.12
N SER A 360 -0.46 26.82 4.96
CA SER A 360 0.79 26.16 4.60
C SER A 360 1.23 26.60 3.22
N VAL A 361 2.46 27.06 3.12
CA VAL A 361 3.07 27.50 1.87
C VAL A 361 4.39 26.76 1.72
N GLY A 362 4.71 26.29 0.53
CA GLY A 362 5.95 25.57 0.34
C GLY A 362 6.49 25.65 -1.07
N LEU A 363 7.78 25.33 -1.15
CA LEU A 363 8.53 25.10 -2.37
C LEU A 363 8.94 23.63 -2.39
N SER A 364 9.07 23.07 -3.58
CA SER A 364 9.55 21.70 -3.74
C SER A 364 10.24 21.53 -5.07
N VAL A 365 11.12 20.55 -5.13
CA VAL A 365 11.78 20.10 -6.35
C VAL A 365 11.79 18.59 -6.34
N ASN A 366 11.43 18.00 -7.47
CA ASN A 366 11.61 16.58 -7.72
C ASN A 366 12.53 16.41 -8.92
N HIS A 367 13.52 15.54 -8.81
CA HIS A 367 14.46 15.25 -9.88
C HIS A 367 14.54 13.75 -10.11
N ASP A 368 14.15 13.32 -11.30
CA ASP A 368 14.20 11.94 -11.76
C ASP A 368 15.25 11.80 -12.86
N TYR A 369 16.11 10.79 -12.74
CA TYR A 369 17.02 10.35 -13.78
C TYR A 369 16.87 8.85 -13.98
N LEU A 370 16.67 8.44 -15.23
CA LEU A 370 16.39 7.06 -15.59
C LEU A 370 17.36 6.64 -16.71
N GLY A 371 18.39 5.88 -16.36
CA GLY A 371 19.30 5.29 -17.34
C GLY A 371 18.89 3.87 -17.67
N GLN A 372 18.54 3.60 -18.92
CA GLN A 372 17.97 2.33 -19.38
C GLN A 372 18.78 1.72 -20.52
N ARG A 373 18.85 0.39 -20.52
CA ARG A 373 19.35 -0.40 -21.64
C ARG A 373 18.39 -1.55 -21.87
N ALA A 374 17.89 -1.71 -23.07
CA ALA A 374 16.88 -2.73 -23.34
C ALA A 374 17.14 -3.45 -24.66
N ASN A 375 16.86 -4.75 -24.67
CA ASN A 375 16.81 -5.56 -25.87
C ASN A 375 15.42 -6.20 -25.95
N VAL A 376 14.50 -5.48 -26.59
CA VAL A 376 13.05 -5.72 -26.53
C VAL A 376 12.54 -6.54 -27.72
N ASN A 377 13.09 -6.29 -28.91
CA ASN A 377 12.65 -6.90 -30.16
C ASN A 377 13.69 -7.90 -30.66
N ILE A 378 13.66 -9.09 -30.07
CA ILE A 378 14.48 -10.22 -30.49
C ILE A 378 13.59 -11.09 -31.39
N SER A 379 14.05 -11.38 -32.61
CA SER A 379 13.34 -12.30 -33.50
C SER A 379 13.28 -13.69 -32.86
N PRO A 380 12.21 -14.48 -33.09
CA PRO A 380 12.15 -15.86 -32.61
C PRO A 380 13.42 -16.60 -33.03
N ARG A 381 14.00 -17.37 -32.09
CA ARG A 381 15.19 -18.18 -32.36
C ARG A 381 14.93 -19.01 -33.62
N PRO A 382 15.78 -18.96 -34.67
CA PRO A 382 15.63 -19.91 -35.76
C PRO A 382 15.74 -21.33 -35.18
N ALA A 383 14.98 -22.27 -35.76
CA ALA A 383 14.97 -23.66 -35.33
C ALA A 383 16.40 -24.22 -35.19
N VAL A 384 16.59 -25.15 -34.25
CA VAL A 384 17.86 -25.83 -33.95
C VAL A 384 18.63 -26.16 -35.24
N GLY A 385 19.86 -25.61 -35.38
CA GLY A 385 20.71 -25.77 -36.57
C GLY A 385 21.20 -24.49 -37.26
N GLN A 386 20.89 -23.28 -36.75
CA GLN A 386 21.41 -21.99 -37.24
C GLN A 386 22.09 -21.18 -36.12
N GLU A 387 23.14 -21.72 -35.53
CA GLU A 387 23.85 -21.12 -34.38
C GLU A 387 24.70 -19.89 -34.76
N ASP A 388 25.05 -19.71 -36.04
CA ASP A 388 25.88 -18.59 -36.54
C ASP A 388 25.07 -17.39 -37.07
N SER A 389 23.82 -17.24 -36.65
CA SER A 389 22.93 -16.18 -37.14
C SER A 389 23.28 -14.82 -36.47
N PRO A 390 23.61 -13.75 -37.23
CA PRO A 390 23.95 -12.43 -36.68
C PRO A 390 22.83 -11.74 -35.87
N TYR A 391 21.66 -12.37 -35.79
CA TYR A 391 20.46 -11.93 -35.07
C TYR A 391 20.50 -12.23 -33.56
N LEU A 392 21.52 -12.94 -33.06
CA LEU A 392 21.75 -13.19 -31.63
C LEU A 392 22.41 -12.00 -30.89
N LEU A 393 22.78 -10.94 -31.63
CA LEU A 393 23.51 -9.77 -31.12
C LEU A 393 22.71 -8.48 -31.32
N SER A 394 21.42 -8.44 -30.97
CA SER A 394 20.73 -7.14 -30.93
C SER A 394 21.36 -6.27 -29.84
N GLU A 395 22.05 -5.20 -30.25
CA GLU A 395 22.63 -4.22 -29.33
C GLU A 395 21.53 -3.65 -28.42
N MET A 396 21.78 -3.66 -27.10
CA MET A 396 20.84 -3.06 -26.16
C MET A 396 20.70 -1.56 -26.44
N GLN A 397 19.48 -1.14 -26.79
CA GLN A 397 19.19 0.25 -27.04
C GLN A 397 19.30 1.03 -25.72
N ARG A 398 20.11 2.09 -25.73
CA ARG A 398 20.26 2.98 -24.58
C ARG A 398 19.21 4.08 -24.63
N MET A 399 18.49 4.25 -23.53
CA MET A 399 17.51 5.33 -23.36
C MET A 399 17.78 6.02 -22.03
N ASN A 400 17.96 7.34 -22.06
CA ASN A 400 18.18 8.12 -20.85
C ASN A 400 17.08 9.17 -20.77
N GLU A 401 16.34 9.17 -19.67
CA GLU A 401 15.30 10.15 -19.38
C GLU A 401 15.71 10.96 -18.15
N LYS A 402 15.44 12.27 -18.18
CA LYS A 402 15.76 13.17 -17.09
C LYS A 402 14.67 14.21 -16.96
N GLU A 403 14.03 14.25 -15.80
CA GLU A 403 13.00 15.22 -15.48
C GLU A 403 13.37 15.98 -14.21
N THR A 404 13.25 17.31 -14.25
CA THR A 404 13.31 18.15 -13.06
C THR A 404 12.02 18.94 -12.98
N THR A 405 11.33 18.83 -11.85
CA THR A 405 10.03 19.45 -11.60
C THR A 405 10.08 20.30 -10.33
N PRO A 406 10.58 21.54 -10.40
CA PRO A 406 10.35 22.53 -9.36
C PRO A 406 8.87 22.95 -9.31
N GLY A 407 8.39 23.27 -8.11
CA GLY A 407 7.05 23.78 -7.92
C GLY A 407 6.84 24.50 -6.59
N ALA A 408 5.82 25.35 -6.58
CA ALA A 408 5.38 26.11 -5.42
C ALA A 408 3.91 25.80 -5.12
N TYR A 409 3.54 25.76 -3.85
CA TYR A 409 2.18 25.46 -3.44
C TYR A 409 1.74 26.27 -2.22
N ALA A 410 0.43 26.45 -2.13
CA ALA A 410 -0.23 27.01 -0.98
C ALA A 410 -1.48 26.19 -0.65
N GLN A 411 -1.69 25.90 0.62
CA GLN A 411 -2.87 25.24 1.13
C GLN A 411 -3.42 26.02 2.32
N TYR A 412 -4.71 26.30 2.27
CA TYR A 412 -5.44 26.95 3.34
C TYR A 412 -6.50 25.99 3.89
N THR A 413 -6.52 25.84 5.21
CA THR A 413 -7.51 25.03 5.92
C THR A 413 -8.28 25.87 6.91
N TYR A 414 -9.60 25.88 6.75
CA TYR A 414 -10.55 26.48 7.69
C TYR A 414 -11.23 25.40 8.51
N THR A 415 -11.20 25.52 9.83
CA THR A 415 -11.82 24.56 10.77
C THR A 415 -12.73 25.29 11.74
N LEU A 416 -14.05 25.14 11.58
CA LEU A 416 -15.05 25.68 12.48
C LEU A 416 -15.52 24.60 13.46
N GLY A 417 -14.82 24.51 14.60
CA GLY A 417 -15.11 23.55 15.66
C GLY A 417 -15.03 22.11 15.17
N THR A 418 -16.06 21.31 15.44
CA THR A 418 -16.23 19.94 14.91
C THR A 418 -17.13 19.88 13.69
N LYS A 419 -17.80 20.99 13.33
CA LYS A 419 -18.89 21.00 12.35
C LYS A 419 -18.43 21.13 10.91
N LEU A 420 -17.41 21.94 10.64
CA LEU A 420 -16.97 22.21 9.27
C LEU A 420 -15.45 22.28 9.20
N THR A 421 -14.87 21.56 8.23
CA THR A 421 -13.48 21.72 7.82
C THR A 421 -13.44 21.88 6.31
N ALA A 422 -12.99 23.03 5.82
CA ALA A 422 -12.78 23.28 4.39
C ALA A 422 -11.29 23.44 4.12
N MET A 423 -10.80 22.86 3.04
CA MET A 423 -9.40 22.89 2.66
C MET A 423 -9.30 23.16 1.16
N ALA A 424 -8.59 24.22 0.80
CA ALA A 424 -8.30 24.57 -0.58
C ALA A 424 -6.78 24.60 -0.77
N GLY A 425 -6.30 23.95 -1.82
CA GLY A 425 -4.89 23.89 -2.16
C GLY A 425 -4.68 24.17 -3.64
N VAL A 426 -3.62 24.91 -3.94
CA VAL A 426 -3.17 25.16 -5.30
C VAL A 426 -1.67 24.94 -5.39
N ARG A 427 -1.23 24.43 -6.53
CA ARG A 427 0.17 24.18 -6.81
C ARG A 427 0.48 24.49 -8.27
N PHE A 428 1.62 25.12 -8.50
CA PHE A 428 2.16 25.41 -9.82
C PHE A 428 3.52 24.73 -9.93
N ASP A 429 3.69 23.92 -10.96
CA ASP A 429 4.89 23.13 -11.22
C ASP A 429 5.38 23.40 -12.65
N HIS A 430 6.69 23.27 -12.85
CA HIS A 430 7.30 23.31 -14.17
C HIS A 430 8.13 22.04 -14.38
N SER A 431 7.68 21.16 -15.26
CA SER A 431 8.49 20.02 -15.71
C SER A 431 9.46 20.46 -16.80
N SER A 432 10.72 20.04 -16.69
CA SER A 432 11.71 20.25 -17.76
C SER A 432 11.36 19.53 -19.08
N ILE A 433 10.45 18.56 -19.05
CA ILE A 433 9.97 17.80 -20.22
C ILE A 433 8.62 18.34 -20.71
N TYR A 434 7.66 18.53 -19.81
CA TYR A 434 6.27 18.81 -20.16
C TYR A 434 5.84 20.28 -19.99
N GLY A 435 6.72 21.12 -19.45
CA GLY A 435 6.45 22.53 -19.22
C GLY A 435 5.59 22.78 -17.97
N ASN A 436 4.84 23.88 -17.98
CA ASN A 436 4.08 24.36 -16.82
C ASN A 436 2.74 23.63 -16.66
N PHE A 437 2.40 23.25 -15.43
CA PHE A 437 1.09 22.69 -15.10
C PHE A 437 0.58 23.17 -13.73
N PHE A 438 -0.74 23.11 -13.55
CA PHE A 438 -1.44 23.67 -12.40
C PHE A 438 -2.35 22.64 -11.73
N THR A 439 -2.16 22.44 -10.42
CA THR A 439 -2.83 21.40 -9.64
C THR A 439 -3.72 22.02 -8.56
N PRO A 440 -5.00 22.27 -8.84
CA PRO A 440 -5.98 22.70 -7.84
C PRO A 440 -6.60 21.51 -7.12
N ARG A 441 -6.84 21.64 -5.81
CA ARG A 441 -7.56 20.65 -5.00
C ARG A 441 -8.41 21.32 -3.93
N PHE A 442 -9.60 20.78 -3.71
CA PHE A 442 -10.57 21.30 -2.76
C PHE A 442 -11.25 20.16 -2.00
N HIS A 443 -11.37 20.32 -0.68
CA HIS A 443 -11.99 19.36 0.22
C HIS A 443 -12.89 20.07 1.20
N VAL A 444 -14.05 19.48 1.47
CA VAL A 444 -14.96 19.94 2.53
C VAL A 444 -15.39 18.74 3.34
N LYS A 445 -15.32 18.85 4.65
CA LYS A 445 -15.95 17.96 5.62
C LYS A 445 -16.98 18.74 6.39
N TYR A 446 -18.23 18.31 6.35
CA TYR A 446 -19.34 18.88 7.10
C TYR A 446 -19.97 17.82 8.00
N SER A 447 -20.01 18.09 9.30
CA SER A 447 -20.58 17.21 10.32
C SER A 447 -21.65 18.00 11.09
N PRO A 448 -22.90 18.04 10.57
CA PRO A 448 -23.97 18.84 11.18
C PRO A 448 -24.26 18.42 12.64
N VAL A 449 -24.10 17.13 12.91
CA VAL A 449 -24.19 16.48 14.21
C VAL A 449 -23.10 15.40 14.29
N ASP A 450 -22.70 14.97 15.50
CA ASP A 450 -21.63 13.98 15.67
C ASP A 450 -21.95 12.61 15.02
N ALA A 451 -23.24 12.32 14.81
CA ALA A 451 -23.69 11.09 14.17
C ALA A 451 -23.52 11.08 12.65
N ILE A 452 -23.28 12.22 11.99
CA ILE A 452 -23.24 12.32 10.52
C ILE A 452 -22.02 13.12 10.09
N SER A 453 -21.24 12.58 9.15
CA SER A 453 -20.13 13.30 8.52
C SER A 453 -20.19 13.14 7.01
N ILE A 454 -20.21 14.25 6.30
CA ILE A 454 -20.25 14.33 4.84
C ILE A 454 -18.93 14.93 4.37
N ARG A 455 -18.27 14.31 3.39
CA ARG A 455 -17.07 14.84 2.76
C ARG A 455 -17.25 14.96 1.26
N LEU A 456 -16.79 16.08 0.71
CA LEU A 456 -16.70 16.36 -0.71
C LEU A 456 -15.23 16.61 -1.07
N SER A 457 -14.80 16.11 -2.22
CA SER A 457 -13.48 16.37 -2.77
C SER A 457 -13.53 16.59 -4.27
N ALA A 458 -12.73 17.53 -4.76
CA ALA A 458 -12.49 17.72 -6.19
C ALA A 458 -11.05 18.16 -6.39
N GLY A 459 -10.35 17.56 -7.35
CA GLY A 459 -8.98 17.94 -7.62
C GLY A 459 -8.39 17.31 -8.86
N LYS A 460 -7.29 17.90 -9.31
CA LYS A 460 -6.50 17.39 -10.44
C LYS A 460 -5.23 16.69 -9.94
N GLY A 461 -4.73 15.74 -10.72
CA GLY A 461 -3.42 15.12 -10.55
C GLY A 461 -2.71 14.93 -11.88
N TYR A 462 -1.39 14.87 -11.85
CA TYR A 462 -0.51 14.77 -13.00
C TYR A 462 0.54 13.68 -12.81
N ARG A 463 0.91 12.97 -13.86
CA ARG A 463 1.90 11.90 -13.75
C ARG A 463 2.77 11.82 -15.00
N THR A 464 4.07 11.67 -14.78
CA THR A 464 5.03 11.26 -15.80
C THR A 464 5.02 9.74 -15.88
N VAL A 465 4.94 9.19 -17.10
CA VAL A 465 4.87 7.74 -17.33
C VAL A 465 6.21 7.27 -17.84
N PHE A 466 6.89 6.43 -17.05
CA PHE A 466 8.12 5.76 -17.46
C PHE A 466 7.77 4.41 -18.10
N GLY A 467 7.48 4.44 -19.41
CA GLY A 467 6.85 3.32 -20.12
C GLY A 467 7.53 1.96 -19.91
N LEU A 468 8.84 1.85 -20.14
CA LEU A 468 9.51 0.55 -19.96
C LEU A 468 9.77 0.20 -18.49
N ALA A 469 10.13 1.19 -17.66
CA ALA A 469 10.42 0.96 -16.24
C ALA A 469 9.20 0.45 -15.46
N GLU A 470 8.01 1.00 -15.74
CA GLU A 470 6.77 0.63 -15.05
C GLU A 470 6.11 -0.63 -15.62
N TYR A 471 6.34 -0.92 -16.90
CA TYR A 471 5.68 -2.03 -17.61
C TYR A 471 6.66 -3.13 -18.03
N ASN A 472 7.85 -3.22 -17.40
CA ASN A 472 8.86 -4.22 -17.74
C ASN A 472 8.36 -5.68 -17.62
N TYR A 473 7.36 -5.94 -16.78
CA TYR A 473 6.73 -7.27 -16.66
C TYR A 473 6.05 -7.73 -17.97
N LEU A 474 5.67 -6.80 -18.86
CA LEU A 474 5.11 -7.13 -20.18
C LEU A 474 6.15 -7.78 -21.11
N LEU A 475 7.44 -7.62 -20.81
CA LEU A 475 8.51 -8.27 -21.57
C LEU A 475 8.48 -9.80 -21.44
N ALA A 476 7.78 -10.32 -20.42
CA ALA A 476 7.53 -11.74 -20.29
C ALA A 476 6.62 -12.29 -21.41
N SER A 477 5.75 -11.48 -22.02
CA SER A 477 4.87 -11.92 -23.12
C SER A 477 5.67 -12.22 -24.39
N GLY A 478 5.28 -13.25 -25.13
CA GLY A 478 5.84 -13.58 -26.45
C GLY A 478 5.48 -12.58 -27.55
N ARG A 479 4.52 -11.67 -27.28
CA ARG A 479 4.12 -10.60 -28.20
C ARG A 479 5.23 -9.56 -28.37
N GLU A 480 5.26 -8.92 -29.53
CA GLU A 480 6.11 -7.74 -29.75
C GLU A 480 5.67 -6.62 -28.79
N PHE A 481 6.62 -5.84 -28.30
CA PHE A 481 6.35 -4.73 -27.39
C PHE A 481 6.74 -3.41 -28.04
N GLN A 482 5.84 -2.43 -28.01
CA GLN A 482 6.10 -1.12 -28.58
C GLN A 482 5.54 -0.01 -27.70
N ILE A 483 6.31 1.07 -27.55
CA ILE A 483 5.81 2.36 -27.06
C ILE A 483 5.52 3.21 -28.30
N ALA A 484 4.26 3.61 -28.49
CA ALA A 484 3.82 4.31 -29.69
C ALA A 484 4.15 5.82 -29.63
N GLY A 485 4.67 6.35 -30.75
CA GLY A 485 4.99 7.77 -30.94
C GLY A 485 6.36 8.19 -30.41
N ASP A 486 6.68 9.48 -30.51
CA ASP A 486 7.96 10.09 -30.09
C ASP A 486 8.01 10.35 -28.56
N GLY A 487 7.47 9.43 -27.77
CA GLY A 487 7.36 9.53 -26.31
C GLY A 487 5.95 9.83 -25.79
N LEU A 488 5.69 9.40 -24.56
CA LEU A 488 4.38 9.56 -23.92
C LEU A 488 4.20 10.97 -23.35
N LYS A 489 3.05 11.59 -23.64
CA LYS A 489 2.60 12.83 -22.99
C LYS A 489 2.33 12.60 -21.50
N GLN A 490 2.48 13.66 -20.70
CA GLN A 490 2.11 13.66 -19.29
C GLN A 490 0.62 13.30 -19.12
N GLU A 491 0.34 12.33 -18.25
CA GLU A 491 -1.03 11.98 -17.89
C GLU A 491 -1.61 13.06 -16.97
N GLU A 492 -2.88 13.39 -17.17
CA GLU A 492 -3.61 14.24 -16.24
C GLU A 492 -5.02 13.69 -16.00
N ALA A 493 -5.55 13.87 -14.80
CA ALA A 493 -6.89 13.41 -14.48
C ALA A 493 -7.58 14.30 -13.44
N TRP A 494 -8.89 14.46 -13.61
CA TRP A 494 -9.77 15.05 -12.59
C TRP A 494 -10.43 13.97 -11.76
N ASN A 495 -10.42 14.14 -10.45
CA ASN A 495 -11.10 13.27 -9.50
C ASN A 495 -12.12 14.06 -8.69
N TYR A 496 -13.33 13.51 -8.58
CA TYR A 496 -14.43 14.04 -7.78
C TYR A 496 -14.90 12.95 -6.82
N GLY A 497 -15.18 13.32 -5.57
CA GLY A 497 -15.54 12.38 -4.52
C GLY A 497 -16.61 12.91 -3.57
N LEU A 498 -17.51 12.01 -3.17
CA LEU A 498 -18.49 12.20 -2.12
C LEU A 498 -18.38 11.03 -1.14
N SER A 499 -18.31 11.31 0.16
CA SER A 499 -18.31 10.29 1.22
C SER A 499 -19.28 10.70 2.32
N THR A 500 -20.10 9.78 2.79
CA THR A 500 -20.97 9.95 3.94
C THR A 500 -20.63 8.89 5.00
N ALA A 501 -20.65 9.30 6.26
CA ALA A 501 -20.45 8.43 7.41
C ALA A 501 -21.56 8.67 8.42
N PHE A 502 -22.17 7.59 8.87
CA PHE A 502 -23.25 7.57 9.85
C PHE A 502 -22.82 6.73 11.05
N TYR A 503 -23.02 7.26 12.25
CA TYR A 503 -22.80 6.58 13.52
C TYR A 503 -24.16 6.38 14.20
N ILE A 504 -24.76 5.21 14.00
CA ILE A 504 -26.14 4.93 14.40
C ILE A 504 -26.11 4.12 15.71
N PRO A 505 -26.58 4.67 16.85
CA PRO A 505 -26.67 3.91 18.09
C PRO A 505 -27.80 2.87 18.00
N MET A 506 -27.46 1.59 18.17
CA MET A 506 -28.38 0.45 18.12
C MET A 506 -27.98 -0.59 19.18
N PHE A 507 -28.92 -0.99 20.02
CA PHE A 507 -28.74 -2.03 21.06
C PHE A 507 -27.54 -1.77 22.00
N GLY A 508 -27.34 -0.51 22.42
CA GLY A 508 -26.22 -0.14 23.31
C GLY A 508 -24.83 -0.15 22.65
N LYS A 509 -24.77 -0.27 21.31
CA LYS A 509 -23.56 -0.21 20.49
C LYS A 509 -23.75 0.78 19.33
N THR A 510 -22.68 1.13 18.63
CA THR A 510 -22.74 2.04 17.48
C THR A 510 -22.45 1.28 16.20
N LEU A 511 -23.41 1.26 15.29
CA LEU A 511 -23.22 0.87 13.90
C LEU A 511 -22.52 2.01 13.16
N LYS A 512 -21.36 1.73 12.58
CA LYS A 512 -20.67 2.63 11.67
C LYS A 512 -21.09 2.26 10.26
N LEU A 513 -21.76 3.14 9.53
CA LEU A 513 -22.16 2.93 8.15
C LEU A 513 -21.53 4.02 7.28
N ASN A 514 -20.89 3.64 6.18
CA ASN A 514 -20.26 4.57 5.27
C ASN A 514 -20.71 4.29 3.84
N ALA A 515 -20.93 5.34 3.06
CA ALA A 515 -21.19 5.25 1.63
C ALA A 515 -20.33 6.27 0.88
N GLU A 516 -19.72 5.86 -0.22
CA GLU A 516 -18.74 6.65 -0.97
C GLU A 516 -18.96 6.50 -2.47
N TYR A 517 -18.75 7.60 -3.19
CA TYR A 517 -18.82 7.65 -4.65
C TYR A 517 -17.67 8.51 -5.18
N TYR A 518 -16.95 7.97 -6.16
CA TYR A 518 -15.85 8.66 -6.84
C TYR A 518 -16.00 8.59 -8.36
N TYR A 519 -15.70 9.70 -9.02
CA TYR A 519 -15.61 9.81 -10.48
C TYR A 519 -14.24 10.32 -10.87
N THR A 520 -13.56 9.62 -11.79
CA THR A 520 -12.26 10.03 -12.34
C THR A 520 -12.36 10.11 -13.86
N ASP A 521 -11.90 11.23 -14.43
CA ASP A 521 -11.85 11.49 -15.87
C ASP A 521 -10.39 11.71 -16.30
N PHE A 522 -9.89 10.87 -17.21
CA PHE A 522 -8.50 10.88 -17.65
C PHE A 522 -8.31 11.61 -18.97
N LYS A 523 -7.18 12.29 -19.10
CA LYS A 523 -6.67 12.83 -20.37
C LYS A 523 -5.22 12.41 -20.56
N ASN A 524 -4.86 12.13 -21.82
CA ASN A 524 -3.54 11.64 -22.22
C ASN A 524 -3.08 10.37 -21.45
N GLN A 525 -4.01 9.57 -20.89
CA GLN A 525 -3.67 8.34 -20.17
C GLN A 525 -2.76 7.43 -21.01
N ALA A 526 -1.73 6.85 -20.43
CA ALA A 526 -0.97 5.76 -21.03
C ALA A 526 -1.84 4.48 -20.98
N VAL A 527 -2.26 4.03 -22.15
CA VAL A 527 -3.10 2.86 -22.35
C VAL A 527 -2.21 1.72 -22.83
N VAL A 528 -2.20 0.61 -22.10
CA VAL A 528 -1.68 -0.67 -22.59
C VAL A 528 -2.78 -1.31 -23.44
N ASP A 529 -2.62 -1.25 -24.75
CA ASP A 529 -3.57 -1.76 -25.73
C ASP A 529 -3.23 -3.21 -26.09
N TYR A 530 -4.03 -4.14 -25.56
CA TYR A 530 -3.99 -5.57 -25.89
C TYR A 530 -4.88 -5.92 -27.09
N ASP A 531 -5.79 -5.03 -27.48
CA ASP A 531 -6.91 -5.32 -28.38
C ASP A 531 -6.60 -4.94 -29.83
N ALA A 532 -5.68 -4.00 -30.05
CA ALA A 532 -5.39 -3.47 -31.38
C ALA A 532 -4.75 -4.50 -32.34
N ASN A 533 -3.87 -5.37 -31.82
CA ASN A 533 -3.20 -6.38 -32.64
C ASN A 533 -2.84 -7.61 -31.78
N LYS A 534 -3.13 -8.81 -32.29
CA LYS A 534 -2.91 -10.08 -31.58
C LYS A 534 -1.44 -10.36 -31.23
N GLY A 535 -0.49 -9.86 -32.03
CA GLY A 535 0.94 -10.13 -31.88
C GLY A 535 1.74 -8.97 -31.27
N LEU A 536 1.07 -7.88 -30.88
CA LEU A 536 1.71 -6.65 -30.43
C LEU A 536 1.00 -6.11 -29.18
N ILE A 537 1.78 -5.78 -28.15
CA ILE A 537 1.32 -4.99 -27.00
C ILE A 537 1.85 -3.58 -27.20
N SER A 538 0.95 -2.60 -27.35
CA SER A 538 1.31 -1.20 -27.57
C SER A 538 0.97 -0.35 -26.35
N ILE A 539 1.92 0.48 -25.89
CA ILE A 539 1.66 1.54 -24.92
C ILE A 539 1.53 2.86 -25.67
N CYS A 540 0.35 3.48 -25.61
CA CYS A 540 0.08 4.73 -26.32
C CYS A 540 -0.68 5.73 -25.43
N ASN A 541 -0.63 7.02 -25.75
CA ASN A 541 -1.51 7.98 -25.09
C ASN A 541 -2.96 7.81 -25.56
N LEU A 542 -3.90 8.02 -24.65
CA LEU A 542 -5.33 7.90 -24.84
C LEU A 542 -5.84 8.67 -26.07
N MET A 543 -6.46 7.94 -26.99
CA MET A 543 -7.16 8.47 -28.16
C MET A 543 -8.67 8.32 -27.99
N GLY A 544 -9.30 9.13 -27.13
CA GLY A 544 -10.74 9.02 -26.87
C GLY A 544 -11.09 9.31 -25.42
N LYS A 545 -11.96 8.47 -24.84
CA LYS A 545 -12.46 8.64 -23.47
C LYS A 545 -11.91 7.56 -22.55
N SER A 546 -11.56 7.95 -21.33
CA SER A 546 -11.27 7.01 -20.26
C SER A 546 -11.72 7.58 -18.92
N TYR A 547 -12.52 6.80 -18.20
CA TYR A 547 -13.13 7.23 -16.96
C TYR A 547 -13.40 6.06 -16.01
N SER A 548 -13.65 6.40 -14.75
CA SER A 548 -13.97 5.45 -13.69
C SER A 548 -15.07 6.00 -12.78
N HIS A 549 -16.14 5.23 -12.59
CA HIS A 549 -17.10 5.42 -11.53
C HIS A 549 -16.92 4.33 -10.48
N THR A 550 -16.82 4.72 -9.21
CA THR A 550 -16.64 3.78 -8.11
C THR A 550 -17.61 4.10 -6.98
N PHE A 551 -18.45 3.14 -6.63
CA PHE A 551 -19.37 3.22 -5.49
C PHE A 551 -18.94 2.20 -4.43
N GLN A 552 -18.89 2.59 -3.16
CA GLN A 552 -18.58 1.71 -2.05
C GLN A 552 -19.54 1.96 -0.89
N ILE A 553 -20.02 0.90 -0.26
CA ILE A 553 -20.72 0.93 1.03
C ILE A 553 -20.03 -0.02 2.00
N ASP A 554 -19.82 0.42 3.25
CA ASP A 554 -19.26 -0.43 4.29
C ASP A 554 -19.95 -0.18 5.64
N ALA A 555 -20.10 -1.25 6.42
CA ALA A 555 -20.79 -1.27 7.69
C ALA A 555 -19.97 -2.06 8.72
N SER A 556 -19.65 -1.45 9.85
CA SER A 556 -18.95 -2.11 10.97
C SER A 556 -19.80 -2.05 12.24
N TYR A 557 -19.98 -3.21 12.88
CA TYR A 557 -20.78 -3.34 14.10
C TYR A 557 -20.09 -4.23 15.14
N PRO A 558 -19.90 -3.75 16.38
CA PRO A 558 -19.38 -4.56 17.47
C PRO A 558 -20.50 -5.41 18.09
N LEU A 559 -20.84 -6.52 17.41
CA LEU A 559 -21.98 -7.38 17.74
C LEU A 559 -21.98 -7.89 19.18
N LEU A 560 -20.80 -8.29 19.70
CA LEU A 560 -20.61 -8.71 21.08
C LEU A 560 -19.34 -8.06 21.66
N LYS A 561 -19.17 -8.06 22.99
CA LYS A 561 -17.92 -7.60 23.60
C LYS A 561 -16.76 -8.48 23.08
N GLY A 562 -15.84 -7.86 22.35
CA GLY A 562 -14.72 -8.58 21.73
C GLY A 562 -14.94 -8.92 20.25
N LEU A 563 -16.20 -9.10 19.79
CA LEU A 563 -16.53 -9.45 18.40
C LEU A 563 -16.92 -8.20 17.59
N GLU A 564 -16.15 -7.91 16.56
CA GLU A 564 -16.44 -6.89 15.56
C GLU A 564 -16.67 -7.54 14.20
N ILE A 565 -17.76 -7.16 13.54
CA ILE A 565 -18.09 -7.61 12.20
C ILE A 565 -18.05 -6.40 11.27
N THR A 566 -17.39 -6.53 10.12
CA THR A 566 -17.43 -5.54 9.04
C THR A 566 -17.89 -6.18 7.74
N ALA A 567 -18.85 -5.56 7.07
CA ALA A 567 -19.30 -5.93 5.74
C ALA A 567 -19.09 -4.75 4.80
N ALA A 568 -18.57 -4.99 3.60
CA ALA A 568 -18.34 -3.97 2.60
C ALA A 568 -18.70 -4.49 1.20
N TYR A 569 -19.18 -3.60 0.35
CA TYR A 569 -19.46 -3.87 -1.05
C TYR A 569 -18.99 -2.68 -1.90
N ARG A 570 -18.22 -2.96 -2.94
CA ARG A 570 -17.73 -1.96 -3.91
C ARG A 570 -18.13 -2.36 -5.33
N LEU A 571 -18.53 -1.39 -6.13
CA LEU A 571 -18.86 -1.51 -7.55
C LEU A 571 -18.00 -0.53 -8.35
N ASN A 572 -17.35 -1.02 -9.41
CA ASN A 572 -16.48 -0.28 -10.31
C ASN A 572 -17.04 -0.34 -11.74
N ASP A 573 -17.27 0.82 -12.36
CA ASP A 573 -17.50 0.97 -13.80
C ASP A 573 -16.31 1.74 -14.40
N VAL A 574 -15.32 1.00 -14.91
CA VAL A 574 -14.08 1.55 -15.47
C VAL A 574 -14.04 1.25 -16.96
N LYS A 575 -13.95 2.29 -17.79
CA LYS A 575 -13.92 2.18 -19.24
C LYS A 575 -12.79 2.98 -19.85
N CYS A 576 -12.22 2.46 -20.93
CA CYS A 576 -11.15 3.08 -21.70
C CYS A 576 -11.36 2.81 -23.19
N THR A 577 -10.96 3.75 -24.05
CA THR A 577 -10.93 3.54 -25.50
C THR A 577 -9.71 2.70 -25.90
N TYR A 578 -9.94 1.63 -26.66
CA TYR A 578 -8.96 0.67 -27.19
C TYR A 578 -9.04 0.59 -28.72
N ASP A 579 -8.14 -0.21 -29.32
CA ASP A 579 -8.01 -0.40 -30.76
C ASP A 579 -7.68 0.93 -31.47
N TYR A 580 -6.59 1.56 -31.01
CA TYR A 580 -6.11 2.86 -31.50
C TYR A 580 -7.22 3.93 -31.57
N GLY A 581 -8.05 3.99 -30.53
CA GLY A 581 -9.08 5.02 -30.38
C GLY A 581 -10.46 4.68 -30.96
N LYS A 582 -10.69 3.44 -31.41
CA LYS A 582 -11.95 3.08 -32.09
C LYS A 582 -13.08 2.69 -31.14
N THR A 583 -12.79 1.97 -30.04
CA THR A 583 -13.85 1.34 -29.24
C THR A 583 -13.71 1.60 -27.75
N LEU A 584 -14.76 2.14 -27.12
CA LEU A 584 -14.83 2.31 -25.67
C LEU A 584 -15.28 0.99 -25.03
N LYS A 585 -14.41 0.35 -24.24
CA LYS A 585 -14.67 -0.94 -23.59
C LYS A 585 -14.38 -0.89 -22.09
N GLU A 586 -14.90 -1.88 -21.36
CA GLU A 586 -14.51 -2.14 -19.97
C GLU A 586 -13.00 -2.39 -19.89
N LYS A 587 -12.34 -1.82 -18.87
CA LYS A 587 -10.93 -2.10 -18.62
C LYS A 587 -10.75 -3.60 -18.35
N PRO A 588 -9.85 -4.30 -19.05
CA PRO A 588 -9.67 -5.74 -18.87
C PRO A 588 -9.07 -6.08 -17.50
N LEU A 589 -9.18 -7.35 -17.10
CA LEU A 589 -8.59 -7.92 -15.88
C LEU A 589 -8.99 -7.18 -14.59
N THR A 590 -10.17 -6.55 -14.58
CA THR A 590 -10.66 -5.77 -13.46
C THR A 590 -12.05 -6.23 -13.07
N SER A 591 -12.20 -6.66 -11.82
CA SER A 591 -13.48 -7.11 -11.26
C SER A 591 -14.46 -5.95 -11.15
N LYS A 592 -15.69 -6.17 -11.63
CA LYS A 592 -16.76 -5.16 -11.57
C LYS A 592 -17.22 -4.85 -10.15
N TYR A 593 -17.18 -5.84 -9.26
CA TYR A 593 -17.56 -5.65 -7.88
C TYR A 593 -16.66 -6.44 -6.94
N LYS A 594 -16.64 -6.04 -5.68
CA LYS A 594 -16.02 -6.79 -4.57
C LYS A 594 -16.91 -6.71 -3.35
N ALA A 595 -17.22 -7.84 -2.75
CA ALA A 595 -17.82 -7.92 -1.43
C ALA A 595 -16.79 -8.45 -0.43
N LEU A 596 -16.78 -7.90 0.78
CA LEU A 596 -15.86 -8.28 1.84
C LEU A 596 -16.64 -8.39 3.15
N PHE A 597 -16.43 -9.47 3.87
CA PHE A 597 -17.01 -9.72 5.19
C PHE A 597 -15.89 -10.14 6.14
N THR A 598 -15.68 -9.41 7.22
CA THR A 598 -14.70 -9.75 8.25
C THR A 598 -15.38 -9.93 9.59
N ALA A 599 -14.91 -10.91 10.34
CA ALA A 599 -15.27 -11.14 11.73
C ALA A 599 -13.99 -11.25 12.54
N SER A 600 -13.85 -10.40 13.57
CA SER A 600 -12.69 -10.34 14.44
C SER A 600 -13.14 -10.44 15.89
N TYR A 601 -12.76 -11.53 16.56
CA TYR A 601 -13.10 -11.80 17.95
C TYR A 601 -11.86 -11.83 18.82
N LYS A 602 -11.81 -10.95 19.83
CA LYS A 602 -10.79 -10.97 20.88
C LYS A 602 -11.43 -11.35 22.21
N THR A 603 -10.85 -12.32 22.89
CA THR A 603 -11.32 -12.79 24.21
C THR A 603 -11.25 -11.67 25.25
N PRO A 604 -12.05 -11.73 26.35
CA PRO A 604 -12.07 -10.67 27.37
C PRO A 604 -10.70 -10.33 27.99
N LEU A 605 -9.83 -11.34 28.15
CA LEU A 605 -8.46 -11.16 28.65
C LEU A 605 -7.46 -10.72 27.58
N GLY A 606 -7.88 -10.61 26.32
CA GLY A 606 -7.03 -10.23 25.21
C GLY A 606 -5.99 -11.27 24.78
N LEU A 607 -5.99 -12.45 25.40
CA LEU A 607 -4.98 -13.50 25.17
C LEU A 607 -5.17 -14.25 23.85
N TRP A 608 -6.41 -14.39 23.40
CA TRP A 608 -6.76 -15.02 22.12
C TRP A 608 -7.48 -14.04 21.21
N GLN A 609 -7.14 -14.09 19.93
CA GLN A 609 -7.84 -13.40 18.85
C GLN A 609 -8.05 -14.35 17.68
N PHE A 610 -9.25 -14.26 17.10
CA PHE A 610 -9.71 -15.06 15.98
C PHE A 610 -10.19 -14.09 14.90
N ASP A 611 -9.59 -14.18 13.72
CA ASP A 611 -9.92 -13.32 12.59
C ASP A 611 -10.31 -14.20 11.41
N ALA A 612 -11.41 -13.85 10.75
CA ALA A 612 -11.87 -14.50 9.54
C ALA A 612 -12.32 -13.43 8.53
N THR A 613 -11.90 -13.59 7.29
CA THR A 613 -12.21 -12.68 6.19
C THR A 613 -12.71 -13.49 5.00
N VAL A 614 -13.89 -13.15 4.51
CA VAL A 614 -14.48 -13.69 3.29
C VAL A 614 -14.51 -12.59 2.24
N GLN A 615 -14.00 -12.88 1.05
CA GLN A 615 -14.01 -11.96 -0.09
C GLN A 615 -14.70 -12.61 -1.27
N LEU A 616 -15.56 -11.87 -1.95
CA LEU A 616 -16.16 -12.26 -3.22
C LEU A 616 -15.79 -11.22 -4.27
N ASN A 617 -14.96 -11.63 -5.22
CA ASN A 617 -14.54 -10.81 -6.35
C ASN A 617 -15.46 -11.12 -7.55
N GLY A 618 -16.05 -10.08 -8.13
CA GLY A 618 -16.92 -10.20 -9.29
C GLY A 618 -16.17 -10.52 -10.58
N GLY A 619 -16.90 -11.03 -11.58
CA GLY A 619 -16.34 -11.23 -12.91
C GLY A 619 -16.04 -9.92 -13.66
N GLY A 620 -15.36 -10.05 -14.79
CA GLY A 620 -14.92 -8.92 -15.60
C GLY A 620 -14.66 -9.31 -17.05
N ARG A 621 -14.01 -8.40 -17.78
CA ARG A 621 -13.63 -8.58 -19.19
C ARG A 621 -12.17 -9.03 -19.28
N ASN A 622 -11.87 -9.97 -20.17
CA ASN A 622 -10.51 -10.23 -20.65
C ASN A 622 -10.24 -9.40 -21.91
N PRO A 623 -8.97 -9.17 -22.28
CA PRO A 623 -8.65 -8.62 -23.60
C PRO A 623 -9.31 -9.39 -24.73
N GLU A 624 -9.49 -8.75 -25.89
CA GLU A 624 -10.19 -9.36 -27.03
C GLU A 624 -9.49 -10.67 -27.45
N PRO A 625 -10.17 -11.83 -27.39
CA PRO A 625 -9.56 -13.07 -27.83
C PRO A 625 -9.45 -13.10 -29.36
N TYR A 626 -8.41 -13.74 -29.86
CA TYR A 626 -8.25 -14.02 -31.28
C TYR A 626 -8.64 -15.48 -31.58
N GLN A 627 -8.95 -15.78 -32.84
CA GLN A 627 -9.22 -17.15 -33.26
C GLN A 627 -7.93 -17.92 -33.49
N LEU A 628 -7.87 -19.13 -32.95
CA LEU A 628 -6.82 -20.12 -33.21
C LEU A 628 -7.09 -20.82 -34.55
N ALA A 629 -6.11 -21.58 -35.04
CA ALA A 629 -6.18 -22.27 -36.33
C ALA A 629 -7.32 -23.30 -36.42
N ASP A 630 -7.77 -23.82 -35.27
CA ASP A 630 -8.89 -24.75 -35.14
C ASP A 630 -10.27 -24.06 -35.04
N GLY A 631 -10.31 -22.72 -35.09
CA GLY A 631 -11.52 -21.91 -34.98
C GLY A 631 -11.97 -21.63 -33.54
N SER A 632 -11.28 -22.16 -32.52
CA SER A 632 -11.53 -21.84 -31.12
C SER A 632 -10.98 -20.46 -30.75
N GLN A 633 -11.45 -19.89 -29.63
CA GLN A 633 -10.93 -18.62 -29.12
C GLN A 633 -9.68 -18.87 -28.24
N SER A 634 -8.69 -17.98 -28.34
CA SER A 634 -7.46 -18.03 -27.54
C SER A 634 -7.73 -18.05 -26.03
N TRP A 635 -8.78 -17.38 -25.58
CA TRP A 635 -9.32 -17.43 -24.22
C TRP A 635 -10.78 -16.96 -24.17
N SER A 636 -11.43 -17.16 -23.02
CA SER A 636 -12.78 -16.63 -22.80
C SER A 636 -12.77 -15.10 -22.79
N PRO A 637 -13.70 -14.42 -23.47
CA PRO A 637 -13.82 -12.95 -23.44
C PRO A 637 -14.11 -12.37 -22.04
N ARG A 638 -14.60 -13.20 -21.11
CA ARG A 638 -14.95 -12.81 -19.74
C ARG A 638 -14.50 -13.86 -18.72
N PHE A 639 -14.17 -13.40 -17.53
CA PHE A 639 -13.91 -14.26 -16.38
C PHE A 639 -15.05 -14.17 -15.35
N HIS A 640 -15.25 -15.26 -14.61
CA HIS A 640 -16.33 -15.38 -13.63
C HIS A 640 -15.93 -14.86 -12.24
N SER A 641 -16.93 -14.64 -11.39
CA SER A 641 -16.71 -14.29 -9.99
C SER A 641 -16.06 -15.43 -9.21
N PHE A 642 -15.27 -15.09 -8.20
CA PHE A 642 -14.58 -16.05 -7.35
C PHE A 642 -14.55 -15.60 -5.89
N GLY A 643 -14.59 -16.57 -4.99
CA GLY A 643 -14.59 -16.34 -3.54
C GLY A 643 -13.29 -16.81 -2.90
N GLN A 644 -12.82 -16.06 -1.91
CA GLN A 644 -11.66 -16.40 -1.10
C GLN A 644 -12.01 -16.28 0.38
N VAL A 645 -11.38 -17.13 1.18
CA VAL A 645 -11.51 -17.11 2.64
C VAL A 645 -10.12 -17.10 3.22
N SER A 646 -9.86 -16.21 4.17
CA SER A 646 -8.63 -16.20 4.96
C SER A 646 -9.00 -16.19 6.44
N ALA A 647 -8.23 -16.90 7.26
CA ALA A 647 -8.46 -16.94 8.70
C ALA A 647 -7.15 -17.01 9.46
N GLN A 648 -7.12 -16.44 10.67
CA GLN A 648 -5.97 -16.44 11.55
C GLN A 648 -6.42 -16.59 13.01
N VAL A 649 -5.61 -17.30 13.79
CA VAL A 649 -5.72 -17.36 15.25
C VAL A 649 -4.40 -16.92 15.84
N THR A 650 -4.46 -15.97 16.78
CA THR A 650 -3.29 -15.46 17.50
C THR A 650 -3.46 -15.67 18.99
N ARG A 651 -2.39 -16.14 19.64
CA ARG A 651 -2.29 -16.32 21.09
C ARG A 651 -1.13 -15.50 21.64
N TRP A 652 -1.43 -14.53 22.50
CA TRP A 652 -0.43 -13.69 23.19
C TRP A 652 -0.06 -14.24 24.56
N PHE A 653 1.22 -14.37 24.82
CA PHE A 653 1.83 -14.59 26.13
C PHE A 653 2.50 -13.30 26.60
N ARG A 654 3.14 -13.32 27.77
CA ARG A 654 3.72 -12.11 28.38
C ARG A 654 4.84 -11.48 27.54
N HIS A 655 5.72 -12.29 26.95
CA HIS A 655 6.90 -11.82 26.20
C HIS A 655 6.95 -12.38 24.78
N TRP A 656 5.92 -13.11 24.34
CA TRP A 656 5.88 -13.67 22.99
C TRP A 656 4.45 -13.94 22.56
N SER A 657 4.22 -14.09 21.26
CA SER A 657 2.95 -14.54 20.71
C SER A 657 3.18 -15.53 19.59
N ILE A 658 2.20 -16.40 19.38
CA ILE A 658 2.16 -17.34 18.25
C ILE A 658 0.90 -17.08 17.46
N TYR A 659 1.01 -17.15 16.14
CA TYR A 659 -0.12 -17.05 15.24
C TYR A 659 -0.06 -18.17 14.21
N VAL A 660 -1.24 -18.67 13.85
CA VAL A 660 -1.43 -19.69 12.81
C VAL A 660 -2.62 -19.27 11.98
N GLY A 661 -2.50 -19.38 10.66
CA GLY A 661 -3.59 -19.00 9.77
C GLY A 661 -3.47 -19.65 8.40
N GLY A 662 -4.37 -19.25 7.53
CA GLY A 662 -4.31 -19.60 6.13
C GLY A 662 -4.99 -18.56 5.24
N GLU A 663 -4.52 -18.50 4.01
CA GLU A 663 -5.01 -17.64 2.95
C GLU A 663 -5.62 -18.48 1.83
N ASN A 664 -6.61 -17.91 1.14
CA ASN A 664 -7.32 -18.58 0.04
C ASN A 664 -7.81 -19.99 0.40
N LEU A 665 -8.39 -20.17 1.59
CA LEU A 665 -8.88 -21.45 2.12
C LEU A 665 -9.94 -22.12 1.23
N THR A 666 -10.59 -21.38 0.32
CA THR A 666 -11.45 -21.95 -0.72
C THR A 666 -10.65 -22.82 -1.71
N GLY A 667 -9.38 -22.48 -1.93
CA GLY A 667 -8.50 -23.10 -2.92
C GLY A 667 -8.80 -22.65 -4.34
N PHE A 668 -9.44 -21.49 -4.51
CA PHE A 668 -9.70 -20.96 -5.84
C PHE A 668 -8.41 -20.54 -6.51
N LYS A 669 -8.13 -21.10 -7.69
CA LYS A 669 -7.03 -20.69 -8.55
C LYS A 669 -7.52 -20.43 -9.97
N GLN A 670 -6.94 -19.45 -10.64
CA GLN A 670 -7.12 -19.26 -12.08
C GLN A 670 -6.62 -20.52 -12.80
N LYS A 671 -7.48 -21.14 -13.62
CA LYS A 671 -7.16 -22.44 -14.25
C LYS A 671 -6.00 -22.38 -15.25
N THR A 672 -5.89 -21.26 -15.96
CA THR A 672 -4.89 -21.04 -17.01
C THR A 672 -4.33 -19.64 -16.80
N PRO A 673 -3.31 -19.50 -15.94
CA PRO A 673 -2.64 -18.22 -15.71
C PRO A 673 -1.69 -17.85 -16.85
N ILE A 674 -1.13 -18.86 -17.53
CA ILE A 674 -0.18 -18.72 -18.64
C ILE A 674 -0.77 -19.38 -19.89
N TYR A 675 -0.98 -18.60 -20.95
CA TYR A 675 -1.33 -19.15 -22.27
C TYR A 675 -0.06 -19.41 -23.08
N GLY A 676 -0.05 -20.49 -23.88
CA GLY A 676 1.12 -20.86 -24.69
C GLY A 676 2.32 -21.39 -23.89
N ALA A 677 2.12 -21.85 -22.64
CA ALA A 677 3.19 -22.31 -21.75
C ALA A 677 4.09 -23.42 -22.36
N SER A 678 3.55 -24.26 -23.23
CA SER A 678 4.31 -25.31 -23.93
C SER A 678 5.30 -24.79 -24.98
N ASN A 679 5.12 -23.55 -25.45
CA ASN A 679 6.00 -22.91 -26.42
C ASN A 679 6.28 -21.46 -25.99
N PRO A 680 7.10 -21.26 -24.93
CA PRO A 680 7.31 -19.94 -24.33
C PRO A 680 8.10 -18.96 -25.21
N TRP A 681 8.64 -19.45 -26.34
CA TRP A 681 9.32 -18.67 -27.35
C TRP A 681 8.39 -18.24 -28.51
N GLY A 682 7.14 -18.71 -28.50
CA GLY A 682 6.12 -18.38 -29.49
C GLY A 682 5.46 -17.03 -29.25
N SER A 683 4.89 -16.44 -30.30
CA SER A 683 4.14 -15.17 -30.22
C SER A 683 2.77 -15.29 -29.54
N ASP A 684 2.33 -16.52 -29.29
CA ASP A 684 1.13 -16.89 -28.55
C ASP A 684 1.37 -17.06 -27.04
N PHE A 685 2.63 -17.06 -26.59
CA PHE A 685 2.97 -17.09 -25.17
C PHE A 685 2.50 -15.81 -24.47
N GLU A 686 1.62 -15.95 -23.49
CA GLU A 686 0.97 -14.82 -22.83
C GLU A 686 0.75 -15.07 -21.33
N PRO A 687 1.70 -14.66 -20.47
CA PRO A 687 1.64 -14.80 -19.02
C PRO A 687 1.02 -13.60 -18.29
N THR A 688 0.62 -12.53 -19.00
CA THR A 688 0.17 -11.27 -18.39
C THR A 688 -1.35 -11.21 -18.17
N LEU A 689 -2.09 -12.26 -18.56
CA LEU A 689 -3.56 -12.32 -18.47
C LEU A 689 -4.05 -12.88 -17.13
N VAL A 690 -3.62 -12.26 -16.02
CA VAL A 690 -4.00 -12.67 -14.67
C VAL A 690 -5.14 -11.80 -14.13
N TRP A 691 -6.26 -12.45 -13.79
CA TRP A 691 -7.44 -11.80 -13.20
C TRP A 691 -7.81 -12.35 -11.83
N GLY A 692 -7.25 -13.51 -11.45
CA GLY A 692 -7.47 -14.17 -10.17
C GLY A 692 -6.16 -14.65 -9.53
N PRO A 693 -6.24 -15.31 -8.37
CA PRO A 693 -5.08 -15.91 -7.71
C PRO A 693 -4.47 -17.00 -8.60
N VAL A 694 -3.14 -16.99 -8.73
CA VAL A 694 -2.37 -18.07 -9.35
C VAL A 694 -2.11 -19.20 -8.35
N GLU A 695 -1.98 -18.84 -7.07
CA GLU A 695 -1.72 -19.76 -5.97
C GLU A 695 -3.02 -20.35 -5.38
N GLY A 696 -2.94 -21.61 -4.93
CA GLY A 696 -4.02 -22.31 -4.22
C GLY A 696 -4.13 -21.94 -2.74
N ARG A 697 -4.49 -22.93 -1.90
CA ARG A 697 -4.56 -22.76 -0.43
C ARG A 697 -3.14 -22.61 0.13
N MET A 698 -2.96 -21.67 1.05
CA MET A 698 -1.71 -21.49 1.77
C MET A 698 -2.00 -21.47 3.28
N PHE A 699 -1.19 -22.19 4.06
CA PHE A 699 -1.23 -22.17 5.52
C PHE A 699 0.10 -21.67 6.07
N TYR A 700 0.05 -20.93 7.18
CA TYR A 700 1.23 -20.32 7.77
C TYR A 700 1.20 -20.38 9.29
N ALA A 701 2.39 -20.26 9.87
CA ALA A 701 2.60 -20.07 11.30
C ALA A 701 3.74 -19.07 11.52
N GLY A 702 3.66 -18.34 12.63
CA GLY A 702 4.75 -17.48 13.05
C GLY A 702 4.77 -17.23 14.54
N VAL A 703 5.94 -16.80 15.01
CA VAL A 703 6.22 -16.49 16.41
C VAL A 703 6.83 -15.10 16.50
N ARG A 704 6.30 -14.27 17.40
CA ARG A 704 6.85 -12.96 17.76
C ARG A 704 7.38 -13.03 19.17
N VAL A 705 8.60 -12.56 19.40
CA VAL A 705 9.21 -12.48 20.73
C VAL A 705 9.55 -11.02 20.99
N HIS A 706 9.21 -10.53 22.18
CA HIS A 706 9.47 -9.17 22.65
C HIS A 706 10.40 -9.25 23.87
N PHE A 707 11.46 -8.45 23.87
CA PHE A 707 12.43 -8.34 24.96
C PHE A 707 12.47 -6.94 25.54
#